data_AF-A0A6P2B6B0-F1
#
_entry.id   AF-A0A6P2B6B0-F1
#
_cell.length_a   1.000
_cell.length_b   1.000
_cell.length_c   1.000
_cell.angle_alpha   90.00
_cell.angle_beta   90.00
_cell.angle_gamma   90.00
#
_symmetry.space_group_name_H-M   'P 1'
#
loop_
_entity.id
_entity.type
_entity.pdbx_description
1 polymer ?
#
loop_
_entity_poly.entity_id
_entity_poly.type
_entity_poly.pdbx_seq_one_letter_code
_entity_poly.pdbx_strand_id
1 'polypeptide(L)'
;MAAYLIVDLDDLLRHFRARGVIIDLQELAVGLRGGAALAAGLVSVDKLKAIVVADWERLEWQRNIDPRQVFAAAGYDPFDMPPREALADALIMHYFSYDPDPINELILATTSRDLLPVVRRVKMTRHARIRMWGSEDVLQGTEFAEDVVFQPLETLLGIQSKNVAVYIDFENIAISLNEQGFVVNLDHLIERFVSQAKAHGVLTKMAAYAPWGQRGSLPPLVDTNGREIADEAPSRLMVANIDPVFNLPGKNSADIRIARDVITDAGHSDAADVYILASGDRDFNDVLNTLMKRGLNVIVWGVRGSTSRILEKNDNITVEYIDDFTNLQTHQSLGASSFHEDVDDFIPSQWTSVILQFDRLTADIKAETVSIRQLVEQLQKVGAVISRPRGEDLVSQSISLGLLKPISTNGHVILNEHHPIVDKTRLISERIAGRVENTLQVRGWEYVNYGFLLKGLAMDHELERPGMNSDDQWRSHWIDALVREGLLERQLVPHRHNPDDLVPVIKLCDVYPFASNLRSGAADVNGAALPDVDWKAISVQKLQEMEPDTARMIVRVVVSIEQFTSFRDFEWCPLGSLHRRLRAFDTGMSFQRAVEYLSAHDAALVQEYPNPQSEYMTKGISINMRNAIVQKILEQRDAFICILLSLYDRNMLISEQGVRNADSRSNWHLDLWFSIMETENVLNALPGRSGQYSLFRTHHSVNLIAERC
;
A
#
# COMPACT_ATOMS: atom_id res chain seq x y z
N MET A 1 -3.66 -52.88 6.96
CA MET A 1 -3.40 -51.49 6.54
C MET A 1 -2.57 -51.57 5.28
N ALA A 2 -3.14 -51.18 4.13
CA ALA A 2 -2.46 -51.20 2.85
C ALA A 2 -1.72 -49.87 2.67
N ALA A 3 -0.40 -49.91 2.61
CA ALA A 3 0.47 -48.75 2.47
C ALA A 3 1.39 -48.92 1.27
N TYR A 4 1.47 -47.89 0.43
CA TYR A 4 2.26 -47.88 -0.80
C TYR A 4 3.28 -46.76 -0.78
N LEU A 5 4.49 -47.08 -1.24
CA LEU A 5 5.53 -46.12 -1.60
C LEU A 5 5.82 -46.28 -3.09
N ILE A 6 5.65 -45.22 -3.88
CA ILE A 6 6.03 -45.18 -5.29
C ILE A 6 7.16 -44.17 -5.46
N VAL A 7 8.30 -44.62 -5.97
CA VAL A 7 9.49 -43.78 -6.18
C VAL A 7 9.73 -43.62 -7.67
N ASP A 8 9.70 -42.37 -8.16
CA ASP A 8 10.12 -42.03 -9.53
C ASP A 8 11.62 -41.72 -9.53
N LEU A 9 12.43 -42.76 -9.75
CA LEU A 9 13.88 -42.69 -9.56
C LEU A 9 14.54 -41.77 -10.60
N ASP A 10 14.07 -41.81 -11.84
CA ASP A 10 14.60 -40.97 -12.93
C ASP A 10 14.39 -39.48 -12.63
N ASP A 11 13.24 -39.13 -12.08
CA ASP A 11 12.91 -37.75 -11.73
C ASP A 11 13.75 -37.27 -10.56
N LEU A 12 13.80 -38.05 -9.48
CA LEU A 12 14.60 -37.70 -8.31
C LEU A 12 16.08 -37.56 -8.64
N LEU A 13 16.67 -38.52 -9.38
CA LEU A 13 18.09 -38.46 -9.73
C LEU A 13 18.42 -37.31 -10.68
N ARG A 14 17.54 -37.00 -11.64
CA ARG A 14 17.72 -35.81 -12.50
C ARG A 14 17.71 -34.54 -11.65
N HIS A 15 16.80 -34.43 -10.70
CA HIS A 15 16.68 -33.25 -9.85
C HIS A 15 17.84 -33.09 -8.88
N PHE A 16 18.30 -34.17 -8.27
CA PHE A 16 19.47 -34.16 -7.41
C PHE A 16 20.75 -33.79 -8.17
N ARG A 17 20.92 -34.32 -9.39
CA ARG A 17 22.03 -33.91 -10.28
C ARG A 17 21.96 -32.42 -10.64
N ALA A 18 20.77 -31.89 -10.95
CA ALA A 18 20.58 -30.47 -11.24
C ALA A 18 20.94 -29.57 -10.04
N ARG A 19 20.71 -30.05 -8.82
CA ARG A 19 21.11 -29.36 -7.57
C ARG A 19 22.53 -29.67 -7.10
N GLY A 20 23.32 -30.43 -7.86
CA GLY A 20 24.68 -30.83 -7.48
C GLY A 20 24.77 -31.72 -6.22
N VAL A 21 23.68 -32.39 -5.85
CA VAL A 21 23.63 -33.30 -4.71
C VAL A 21 24.12 -34.68 -5.15
N ILE A 22 25.21 -35.15 -4.55
CA ILE A 22 25.71 -36.51 -4.74
C ILE A 22 24.97 -37.41 -3.75
N ILE A 23 24.29 -38.44 -4.26
CA ILE A 23 23.49 -39.35 -3.44
C ILE A 23 23.99 -40.77 -3.56
N ASP A 24 24.16 -41.43 -2.42
CA ASP A 24 24.34 -42.87 -2.35
C ASP A 24 22.98 -43.57 -2.60
N LEU A 25 22.91 -44.35 -3.67
CA LEU A 25 21.67 -45.06 -4.05
C LEU A 25 21.20 -46.06 -3.00
N GLN A 26 22.12 -46.65 -2.23
CA GLN A 26 21.76 -47.60 -1.18
C GLN A 26 21.17 -46.87 0.02
N GLU A 27 21.76 -45.75 0.43
CA GLU A 27 21.19 -44.90 1.49
C GLU A 27 19.84 -44.32 1.09
N LEU A 28 19.69 -43.89 -0.17
CA LEU A 28 18.42 -43.42 -0.71
C LEU A 28 17.35 -44.51 -0.63
N ALA A 29 17.65 -45.71 -1.14
CA ALA A 29 16.69 -46.81 -1.15
C ALA A 29 16.25 -47.20 0.27
N VAL A 30 17.20 -47.40 1.18
CA VAL A 30 16.91 -47.77 2.58
C VAL A 30 16.20 -46.64 3.33
N GLY A 31 16.65 -45.40 3.14
CA GLY A 31 16.11 -44.21 3.80
C GLY A 31 14.65 -43.94 3.42
N LEU A 32 14.33 -43.96 2.12
CA LEU A 32 12.95 -43.78 1.65
C LEU A 32 12.02 -44.90 2.15
N ARG A 33 12.46 -46.16 2.10
CA ARG A 33 11.63 -47.29 2.53
C ARG A 33 11.39 -47.25 4.04
N GLY A 34 12.43 -46.97 4.81
CA GLY A 34 12.35 -46.84 6.27
C GLY A 34 11.49 -45.67 6.72
N GLY A 35 11.69 -44.50 6.11
CA GLY A 35 10.85 -43.32 6.35
C GLY A 35 9.39 -43.58 6.01
N ALA A 36 9.11 -44.35 4.95
CA ALA A 36 7.75 -44.57 4.47
C ALA A 36 7.01 -45.52 5.40
N ALA A 37 7.69 -46.56 5.89
CA ALA A 37 7.14 -47.45 6.90
C ALA A 37 6.83 -46.70 8.21
N LEU A 38 7.69 -45.76 8.61
CA LEU A 38 7.48 -44.92 9.79
C LEU A 38 6.32 -43.94 9.61
N ALA A 39 6.25 -43.23 8.47
CA ALA A 39 5.17 -42.31 8.15
C ALA A 39 3.80 -43.02 8.08
N ALA A 40 3.78 -44.23 7.54
CA ALA A 40 2.61 -45.11 7.49
C ALA A 40 2.27 -45.76 8.85
N GLY A 41 3.13 -45.66 9.86
CA GLY A 41 2.91 -46.26 11.18
C GLY A 41 2.93 -47.79 11.18
N LEU A 42 3.72 -48.40 10.29
CA LEU A 42 3.80 -49.86 10.14
C LEU A 42 4.72 -50.48 11.19
N VAL A 43 4.31 -51.63 11.73
CA VAL A 43 5.11 -52.40 12.71
C VAL A 43 6.33 -53.07 12.07
N SER A 44 6.28 -53.36 10.76
CA SER A 44 7.40 -53.88 9.98
C SER A 44 7.38 -53.25 8.59
N VAL A 45 8.58 -52.97 8.06
CA VAL A 45 8.81 -52.43 6.71
C VAL A 45 8.32 -53.39 5.62
N ASP A 46 8.22 -54.69 5.90
CA ASP A 46 7.75 -55.69 4.94
C ASP A 46 6.24 -55.58 4.64
N LYS A 47 5.49 -54.83 5.44
CA LYS A 47 4.07 -54.53 5.16
C LYS A 47 3.90 -53.36 4.19
N LEU A 48 4.97 -52.64 3.86
CA LEU A 48 4.97 -51.57 2.88
C LEU A 48 5.17 -52.16 1.49
N LYS A 49 4.24 -51.89 0.57
CA LYS A 49 4.43 -52.18 -0.86
C LYS A 49 5.25 -51.04 -1.46
N ALA A 50 6.54 -51.26 -1.65
CA ALA A 50 7.47 -50.27 -2.18
C ALA A 50 7.76 -50.57 -3.66
N ILE A 51 7.49 -49.61 -4.54
CA ILE A 51 7.65 -49.70 -5.99
C ILE A 51 8.66 -48.63 -6.39
N VAL A 52 9.64 -49.00 -7.20
CA VAL A 52 10.57 -48.03 -7.80
C VAL A 52 10.42 -48.07 -9.31
N VAL A 53 10.27 -46.91 -9.92
CA VAL A 53 10.03 -46.77 -11.36
C VAL A 53 11.20 -46.02 -12.00
N ALA A 54 11.69 -46.56 -13.10
CA ALA A 54 12.70 -45.91 -13.94
C ALA A 54 12.73 -46.48 -15.36
N ASP A 55 13.33 -45.75 -16.28
CA ASP A 55 13.93 -46.27 -17.50
C ASP A 55 15.30 -46.88 -17.15
N TRP A 56 15.30 -48.18 -16.85
CA TRP A 56 16.50 -48.86 -16.37
C TRP A 56 17.57 -49.02 -17.46
N GLU A 57 17.23 -48.88 -18.74
CA GLU A 57 18.19 -48.91 -19.84
C GLU A 57 18.94 -47.58 -19.97
N ARG A 58 18.31 -46.46 -19.60
CA ARG A 58 18.87 -45.10 -19.69
C ARG A 58 19.69 -44.68 -18.46
N LEU A 59 19.50 -45.34 -17.32
CA LEU A 59 20.23 -45.06 -16.09
C LEU A 59 21.71 -45.46 -16.21
N GLU A 60 22.59 -44.47 -16.30
CA GLU A 60 24.04 -44.68 -16.31
C GLU A 60 24.54 -45.36 -15.04
N TRP A 61 25.35 -46.42 -15.20
CA TRP A 61 25.92 -47.17 -14.09
C TRP A 61 27.09 -46.41 -13.47
N GLN A 62 26.90 -45.90 -12.26
CA GLN A 62 28.04 -45.45 -11.46
C GLN A 62 28.77 -46.66 -10.88
N ARG A 63 30.06 -46.80 -11.20
CA ARG A 63 30.99 -47.78 -10.58
C ARG A 63 30.54 -49.26 -10.68
N ASN A 64 29.94 -49.69 -11.80
CA ASN A 64 29.46 -51.07 -12.02
C ASN A 64 28.36 -51.55 -11.05
N ILE A 65 27.67 -50.65 -10.35
CA ILE A 65 26.55 -51.01 -9.48
C ILE A 65 25.25 -50.78 -10.24
N ASP A 66 24.47 -51.85 -10.43
CA ASP A 66 23.17 -51.82 -11.08
C ASP A 66 22.11 -51.23 -10.11
N PRO A 67 21.54 -50.04 -10.38
CA PRO A 67 20.54 -49.41 -9.51
C PRO A 67 19.31 -50.31 -9.28
N ARG A 68 18.96 -51.13 -10.27
CA ARG A 68 17.83 -52.08 -10.18
C ARG A 68 18.09 -53.11 -9.07
N GLN A 69 19.32 -53.62 -8.98
CA GLN A 69 19.72 -54.56 -7.94
C GLN A 69 19.77 -53.92 -6.56
N VAL A 70 20.22 -52.65 -6.46
CA VAL A 70 20.27 -51.92 -5.18
C VAL A 70 18.86 -51.77 -4.59
N PHE A 71 17.91 -51.30 -5.39
CA PHE A 71 16.54 -51.13 -4.91
C PHE A 71 15.82 -52.48 -4.68
N ALA A 72 16.05 -53.48 -5.53
CA ALA A 72 15.52 -54.83 -5.30
C ALA A 72 16.05 -55.42 -3.98
N ALA A 73 17.34 -55.26 -3.69
CA ALA A 73 17.95 -55.71 -2.42
C ALA A 73 17.42 -54.92 -1.22
N ALA A 74 17.07 -53.65 -1.40
CA ALA A 74 16.38 -52.83 -0.40
C ALA A 74 14.89 -53.18 -0.25
N GLY A 75 14.36 -54.13 -1.04
CA GLY A 75 12.98 -54.64 -0.96
C GLY A 75 11.94 -53.81 -1.69
N TYR A 76 12.34 -53.12 -2.75
CA TYR A 76 11.42 -52.53 -3.72
C TYR A 76 11.09 -53.53 -4.84
N ASP A 77 9.94 -53.35 -5.45
CA ASP A 77 9.58 -53.97 -6.74
C ASP A 77 10.00 -53.03 -7.89
N PRO A 78 11.03 -53.38 -8.69
CA PRO A 78 11.48 -52.55 -9.80
C PRO A 78 10.51 -52.64 -10.98
N PHE A 79 9.96 -51.49 -11.37
CA PHE A 79 9.07 -51.35 -12.51
C PHE A 79 9.77 -50.60 -13.64
N ASP A 80 9.81 -51.20 -14.83
CA ASP A 80 10.44 -50.62 -16.01
C ASP A 80 9.46 -49.72 -16.77
N MET A 81 9.82 -48.45 -16.97
CA MET A 81 8.95 -47.48 -17.63
C MET A 81 9.72 -46.52 -18.57
N PRO A 82 10.04 -46.95 -19.80
CA PRO A 82 10.69 -46.08 -20.78
C PRO A 82 9.82 -44.86 -21.21
N PRO A 83 8.51 -45.00 -21.52
CA PRO A 83 7.68 -43.84 -21.89
C PRO A 83 6.99 -43.22 -20.66
N ARG A 84 7.36 -41.99 -20.27
CA ARG A 84 6.83 -41.33 -19.06
C ARG A 84 5.37 -40.87 -19.16
N GLU A 85 4.87 -40.58 -20.36
CA GLU A 85 3.50 -40.05 -20.57
C GLU A 85 2.40 -40.99 -20.05
N ALA A 86 2.66 -42.30 -20.01
CA ALA A 86 1.72 -43.33 -19.56
C ALA A 86 2.06 -43.89 -18.16
N LEU A 87 2.94 -43.21 -17.39
CA LEU A 87 3.47 -43.71 -16.12
C LEU A 87 2.36 -44.06 -15.12
N ALA A 88 1.45 -43.11 -14.86
CA ALA A 88 0.35 -43.34 -13.93
C ALA A 88 -0.59 -44.47 -14.40
N ASP A 89 -0.89 -44.54 -15.70
CA ASP A 89 -1.74 -45.60 -16.29
C ASP A 89 -1.13 -46.98 -16.10
N ALA A 90 0.16 -47.13 -16.38
CA ALA A 90 0.89 -48.38 -16.25
C ALA A 90 0.92 -48.86 -14.79
N LEU A 91 1.17 -47.94 -13.84
CA LEU A 91 1.16 -48.24 -12.41
C LEU A 91 -0.23 -48.68 -11.92
N ILE A 92 -1.28 -47.97 -12.33
CA ILE A 92 -2.67 -48.32 -11.98
C ILE A 92 -3.03 -49.71 -12.49
N MET A 93 -2.68 -50.01 -13.75
CA MET A 93 -2.96 -51.31 -14.35
C MET A 93 -2.22 -52.45 -13.65
N HIS A 94 -0.95 -52.26 -13.31
CA HIS A 94 -0.11 -53.32 -12.77
C HIS A 94 -0.34 -53.57 -11.27
N TYR A 95 -0.42 -52.51 -10.46
CA TYR A 95 -0.38 -52.61 -9.00
C TYR A 95 -1.72 -52.40 -8.29
N PHE A 96 -2.68 -51.74 -8.94
CA PHE A 96 -3.90 -51.28 -8.27
C PHE A 96 -5.20 -51.85 -8.85
N SER A 97 -5.21 -52.27 -10.11
CA SER A 97 -6.44 -52.73 -10.79
C SER A 97 -7.00 -54.05 -10.24
N TYR A 98 -6.11 -54.92 -9.74
CA TYR A 98 -6.46 -56.24 -9.21
C TYR A 98 -6.32 -56.35 -7.69
N ASP A 99 -5.97 -55.25 -7.00
CA ASP A 99 -5.84 -55.24 -5.56
C ASP A 99 -7.22 -55.03 -4.89
N PRO A 100 -7.72 -55.99 -4.11
CA PRO A 100 -9.03 -55.88 -3.47
C PRO A 100 -9.03 -54.90 -2.29
N ASP A 101 -7.86 -54.59 -1.72
CA ASP A 101 -7.77 -53.81 -0.49
C ASP A 101 -7.66 -52.30 -0.78
N PRO A 102 -8.57 -51.47 -0.25
CA PRO A 102 -8.45 -50.02 -0.38
C PRO A 102 -7.25 -49.50 0.41
N ILE A 103 -6.56 -48.51 -0.15
CA ILE A 103 -5.32 -47.97 0.41
C ILE A 103 -5.58 -47.11 1.64
N ASN A 104 -4.71 -47.23 2.64
CA ASN A 104 -4.68 -46.40 3.85
C ASN A 104 -3.60 -45.33 3.82
N GLU A 105 -2.45 -45.60 3.20
CA GLU A 105 -1.37 -44.63 3.03
C GLU A 105 -0.81 -44.73 1.61
N LEU A 106 -0.76 -43.61 0.90
CA LEU A 106 -0.08 -43.50 -0.39
C LEU A 106 1.02 -42.45 -0.30
N ILE A 107 2.26 -42.87 -0.55
CA ILE A 107 3.43 -42.00 -0.56
C ILE A 107 4.01 -41.98 -1.97
N LEU A 108 4.07 -40.80 -2.57
CA LEU A 108 4.64 -40.56 -3.90
C LEU A 108 5.96 -39.80 -3.74
N ALA A 109 7.09 -40.42 -4.03
CA ALA A 109 8.40 -39.78 -4.03
C ALA A 109 8.77 -39.33 -5.45
N THR A 110 8.50 -38.05 -5.75
CA THR A 110 8.68 -37.44 -7.06
C THR A 110 8.65 -35.90 -6.95
N THR A 111 9.24 -35.23 -7.94
CA THR A 111 9.14 -33.80 -8.21
C THR A 111 8.34 -33.50 -9.48
N SER A 112 7.73 -34.52 -10.09
CA SER A 112 6.93 -34.41 -11.30
C SER A 112 5.43 -34.53 -11.03
N ARG A 113 4.63 -33.86 -11.86
CA ARG A 113 3.16 -33.98 -11.86
C ARG A 113 2.66 -35.28 -12.49
N ASP A 114 3.54 -36.08 -13.09
CA ASP A 114 3.20 -37.32 -13.82
C ASP A 114 2.48 -38.37 -12.96
N LEU A 115 2.69 -38.35 -11.64
CA LEU A 115 2.08 -39.30 -10.70
C LEU A 115 0.78 -38.82 -10.06
N LEU A 116 0.40 -37.55 -10.23
CA LEU A 116 -0.86 -37.02 -9.70
C LEU A 116 -2.12 -37.80 -10.17
N PRO A 117 -2.19 -38.33 -11.41
CA PRO A 117 -3.34 -39.14 -11.82
C PRO A 117 -3.53 -40.44 -11.00
N VAL A 118 -2.48 -40.95 -10.34
CA VAL A 118 -2.58 -42.10 -9.42
C VAL A 118 -3.44 -41.75 -8.21
N VAL A 119 -3.27 -40.53 -7.67
CA VAL A 119 -4.06 -40.01 -6.53
C VAL A 119 -5.56 -40.04 -6.84
N ARG A 120 -5.94 -39.68 -8.07
CA ARG A 120 -7.36 -39.61 -8.49
C ARG A 120 -8.03 -40.97 -8.66
N ARG A 121 -7.29 -41.97 -9.12
CA ARG A 121 -7.88 -43.17 -9.74
C ARG A 121 -7.78 -44.42 -8.89
N VAL A 122 -6.95 -44.40 -7.85
CA VAL A 122 -6.75 -45.58 -6.99
C VAL A 122 -7.79 -45.60 -5.86
N LYS A 123 -8.26 -46.80 -5.51
CA LYS A 123 -9.25 -46.99 -4.44
C LYS A 123 -8.63 -46.73 -3.07
N MET A 124 -9.13 -45.70 -2.40
CA MET A 124 -8.68 -45.25 -1.08
C MET A 124 -9.73 -45.52 0.01
N THR A 125 -9.28 -45.71 1.25
CA THR A 125 -10.17 -45.69 2.42
C THR A 125 -10.60 -44.27 2.78
N ARG A 126 -11.68 -44.13 3.57
CA ARG A 126 -12.21 -42.82 4.01
C ARG A 126 -11.19 -41.98 4.81
N HIS A 127 -10.23 -42.62 5.46
CA HIS A 127 -9.18 -41.98 6.26
C HIS A 127 -7.79 -42.20 5.64
N ALA A 128 -7.73 -42.40 4.32
CA ALA A 128 -6.46 -42.55 3.64
C ALA A 128 -5.66 -41.25 3.75
N ARG A 129 -4.36 -41.36 3.99
CA ARG A 129 -3.43 -40.23 3.96
C ARG A 129 -2.57 -40.33 2.71
N ILE A 130 -2.38 -39.20 2.08
CA ILE A 130 -1.58 -39.08 0.85
C ILE A 130 -0.45 -38.12 1.15
N ARG A 131 0.78 -38.55 0.83
CA ARG A 131 1.98 -37.76 1.00
C ARG A 131 2.73 -37.66 -0.31
N MET A 132 3.25 -36.47 -0.58
CA MET A 132 4.17 -36.27 -1.67
C MET A 132 5.53 -35.89 -1.11
N TRP A 133 6.55 -36.66 -1.48
CA TRP A 133 7.92 -36.44 -1.08
C TRP A 133 8.72 -35.95 -2.27
N GLY A 134 9.13 -34.70 -2.20
CA GLY A 134 9.85 -34.05 -3.29
C GLY A 134 10.75 -32.98 -2.72
N SER A 135 11.63 -32.47 -3.57
CA SER A 135 12.50 -31.34 -3.28
C SER A 135 11.86 -29.98 -3.62
N GLU A 136 10.68 -30.02 -4.24
CA GLU A 136 9.83 -28.89 -4.61
C GLU A 136 8.35 -29.31 -4.48
N ASP A 137 7.52 -28.39 -3.98
CA ASP A 137 6.08 -28.62 -3.81
C ASP A 137 5.32 -28.36 -5.12
N VAL A 138 5.16 -29.41 -5.92
CA VAL A 138 4.43 -29.32 -7.19
C VAL A 138 2.90 -29.37 -7.05
N LEU A 139 2.38 -29.41 -5.80
CA LEU A 139 0.93 -29.40 -5.51
C LEU A 139 0.32 -28.01 -5.59
N GLN A 140 1.11 -26.94 -5.43
CA GLN A 140 0.60 -25.58 -5.48
C GLN A 140 -0.05 -25.28 -6.84
N GLY A 141 -1.25 -24.68 -6.79
CA GLY A 141 -2.07 -24.44 -7.98
C GLY A 141 -2.77 -25.68 -8.55
N THR A 142 -2.74 -26.81 -7.83
CA THR A 142 -3.53 -28.01 -8.15
C THR A 142 -4.64 -28.22 -7.13
N GLU A 143 -5.61 -29.08 -7.45
CA GLU A 143 -6.68 -29.45 -6.53
C GLU A 143 -6.20 -30.23 -5.28
N PHE A 144 -4.94 -30.67 -5.26
CA PHE A 144 -4.38 -31.50 -4.20
C PHE A 144 -3.64 -30.71 -3.11
N ALA A 145 -3.54 -29.38 -3.25
CA ALA A 145 -2.73 -28.54 -2.36
C ALA A 145 -3.14 -28.65 -0.86
N GLU A 146 -4.43 -28.87 -0.59
CA GLU A 146 -4.98 -28.98 0.76
C GLU A 146 -5.05 -30.45 1.26
N ASP A 147 -5.20 -31.41 0.33
CA ASP A 147 -5.52 -32.81 0.65
C ASP A 147 -4.29 -33.73 0.69
N VAL A 148 -3.16 -33.32 0.10
CA VAL A 148 -1.92 -34.08 0.05
C VAL A 148 -0.86 -33.40 0.90
N VAL A 149 -0.29 -34.15 1.85
CA VAL A 149 0.77 -33.62 2.70
C VAL A 149 2.09 -33.62 1.95
N PHE A 150 2.57 -32.45 1.56
CA PHE A 150 3.92 -32.29 1.05
C PHE A 150 4.94 -32.43 2.18
N GLN A 151 6.01 -33.20 1.93
CA GLN A 151 7.12 -33.34 2.87
C GLN A 151 8.45 -33.27 2.10
N PRO A 152 9.34 -32.33 2.43
CA PRO A 152 10.62 -32.22 1.76
C PRO A 152 11.45 -33.50 1.89
N LEU A 153 11.93 -34.01 0.76
CA LEU A 153 12.71 -35.24 0.69
C LEU A 153 14.02 -35.14 1.49
N GLU A 154 14.60 -33.95 1.53
CA GLU A 154 15.82 -33.62 2.27
C GLU A 154 15.64 -33.85 3.78
N THR A 155 14.49 -33.47 4.33
CA THR A 155 14.15 -33.67 5.75
C THR A 155 14.05 -35.16 6.09
N LEU A 156 13.56 -35.98 5.15
CA LEU A 156 13.37 -37.42 5.35
C LEU A 156 14.68 -38.21 5.27
N LEU A 157 15.58 -37.82 4.37
CA LEU A 157 16.84 -38.50 4.15
C LEU A 157 17.94 -38.06 5.12
N GLY A 158 17.66 -37.09 6.00
CA GLY A 158 18.69 -36.52 6.89
C GLY A 158 19.83 -35.86 6.11
N ILE A 159 19.62 -35.56 4.82
CA ILE A 159 20.54 -34.78 4.01
C ILE A 159 20.49 -33.39 4.63
N GLN A 160 21.54 -33.02 5.37
CA GLN A 160 21.68 -31.66 5.86
C GLN A 160 21.60 -30.73 4.64
N SER A 161 20.46 -30.06 4.50
CA SER A 161 20.34 -28.92 3.63
C SER A 161 21.43 -27.94 4.05
N LYS A 162 22.34 -27.63 3.14
CA LYS A 162 23.45 -26.70 3.41
C LYS A 162 22.90 -25.45 4.07
N ASN A 163 23.50 -25.04 5.16
CA ASN A 163 23.16 -23.77 5.80
C ASN A 163 23.71 -22.63 4.94
N VAL A 164 22.89 -21.62 4.67
CA VAL A 164 23.23 -20.48 3.81
C VAL A 164 23.23 -19.22 4.65
N ALA A 165 24.34 -18.48 4.60
CA ALA A 165 24.46 -17.14 5.17
C ALA A 165 24.66 -16.11 4.05
N VAL A 166 23.87 -15.04 4.05
CA VAL A 166 23.86 -14.01 3.01
C VAL A 166 24.23 -12.65 3.61
N TYR A 167 25.21 -11.98 3.01
CA TYR A 167 25.67 -10.66 3.39
C TYR A 167 25.56 -9.74 2.19
N ILE A 168 24.77 -8.69 2.30
CA ILE A 168 24.43 -7.81 1.19
C ILE A 168 25.03 -6.43 1.45
N ASP A 169 25.98 -6.02 0.61
CA ASP A 169 26.40 -4.64 0.49
C ASP A 169 25.32 -3.87 -0.29
N PHE A 170 24.22 -3.56 0.40
CA PHE A 170 23.03 -3.03 -0.24
C PHE A 170 23.29 -1.62 -0.81
N GLU A 171 24.18 -0.85 -0.20
CA GLU A 171 24.64 0.43 -0.76
C GLU A 171 25.27 0.24 -2.15
N ASN A 172 26.24 -0.67 -2.28
CA ASN A 172 26.89 -0.94 -3.55
C ASN A 172 25.92 -1.50 -4.61
N ILE A 173 25.05 -2.44 -4.21
CA ILE A 173 24.07 -3.05 -5.10
C ILE A 173 23.04 -2.01 -5.58
N ALA A 174 22.46 -1.22 -4.68
CA ALA A 174 21.45 -0.22 -5.03
C ALA A 174 22.04 0.84 -5.96
N ILE A 175 23.25 1.34 -5.68
CA ILE A 175 23.95 2.29 -6.56
C ILE A 175 24.20 1.68 -7.93
N SER A 176 24.73 0.45 -7.98
CA SER A 176 25.05 -0.24 -9.23
C SER A 176 23.82 -0.49 -10.10
N LEU A 177 22.74 -1.01 -9.53
CA LEU A 177 21.48 -1.23 -10.27
C LEU A 177 20.94 0.07 -10.86
N ASN A 178 20.95 1.11 -10.04
CA ASN A 178 20.45 2.40 -10.44
C ASN A 178 21.33 3.09 -11.50
N GLU A 179 22.66 2.95 -11.45
CA GLU A 179 23.59 3.44 -12.50
C GLU A 179 23.38 2.71 -13.84
N GLN A 180 22.97 1.44 -13.80
CA GLN A 180 22.58 0.68 -14.99
C GLN A 180 21.16 1.04 -15.50
N GLY A 181 20.46 1.98 -14.84
CA GLY A 181 19.14 2.46 -15.24
C GLY A 181 17.97 1.62 -14.74
N PHE A 182 18.20 0.69 -13.81
CA PHE A 182 17.14 -0.07 -13.15
C PHE A 182 16.48 0.73 -12.03
N VAL A 183 15.21 0.42 -11.80
CA VAL A 183 14.45 0.92 -10.66
C VAL A 183 14.70 0.01 -9.48
N VAL A 184 15.13 0.58 -8.36
CA VAL A 184 15.46 -0.17 -7.15
C VAL A 184 14.18 -0.41 -6.36
N ASN A 185 13.38 -1.38 -6.81
CA ASN A 185 12.21 -1.85 -6.07
C ASN A 185 12.67 -2.76 -4.91
N LEU A 186 12.57 -2.27 -3.68
CA LEU A 186 13.04 -2.98 -2.50
C LEU A 186 12.23 -4.24 -2.22
N ASP A 187 10.90 -4.21 -2.34
CA ASP A 187 10.05 -5.36 -2.04
C ASP A 187 10.36 -6.52 -2.99
N HIS A 188 10.53 -6.20 -4.27
CA HIS A 188 10.90 -7.17 -5.29
C HIS A 188 12.32 -7.71 -5.09
N LEU A 189 13.28 -6.86 -4.73
CA LEU A 189 14.64 -7.31 -4.39
C LEU A 189 14.65 -8.26 -3.19
N ILE A 190 13.89 -7.95 -2.13
CA ILE A 190 13.75 -8.80 -0.95
C ILE A 190 13.23 -10.18 -1.34
N GLU A 191 12.12 -10.24 -2.08
CA GLU A 191 11.52 -11.51 -2.52
C GLU A 191 12.52 -12.35 -3.31
N ARG A 192 13.19 -11.73 -4.28
CA ARG A 192 14.13 -12.41 -5.17
C ARG A 192 15.40 -12.86 -4.46
N PHE A 193 15.96 -12.04 -3.56
CA PHE A 193 17.11 -12.45 -2.76
C PHE A 193 16.77 -13.60 -1.83
N VAL A 194 15.62 -13.57 -1.15
CA VAL A 194 15.21 -14.68 -0.27
C VAL A 194 14.97 -15.96 -1.08
N SER A 195 14.29 -15.86 -2.22
CA SER A 195 14.05 -17.01 -3.10
C SER A 195 15.35 -17.60 -3.65
N GLN A 196 16.26 -16.75 -4.13
CA GLN A 196 17.55 -17.18 -4.67
C GLN A 196 18.43 -17.80 -3.58
N ALA A 197 18.50 -17.21 -2.39
CA ALA A 197 19.25 -17.78 -1.27
C ALA A 197 18.73 -19.17 -0.88
N LYS A 198 17.40 -19.34 -0.83
CA LYS A 198 16.76 -20.63 -0.52
C LYS A 198 17.02 -21.70 -1.57
N ALA A 199 17.34 -21.33 -2.81
CA ALA A 199 17.73 -22.29 -3.84
C ALA A 199 19.08 -22.98 -3.52
N HIS A 200 19.94 -22.35 -2.70
CA HIS A 200 21.24 -22.90 -2.31
C HIS A 200 21.24 -23.67 -0.99
N GLY A 201 20.12 -23.64 -0.23
CA GLY A 201 19.99 -24.36 1.04
C GLY A 201 19.07 -23.65 2.04
N VAL A 202 19.21 -23.99 3.33
CA VAL A 202 18.42 -23.37 4.40
C VAL A 202 19.05 -22.05 4.80
N LEU A 203 18.31 -20.96 4.59
CA LEU A 203 18.73 -19.61 4.97
C LEU A 203 18.79 -19.48 6.50
N THR A 204 20.00 -19.46 7.06
CA THR A 204 20.22 -19.30 8.51
C THR A 204 20.41 -17.84 8.89
N LYS A 205 21.01 -17.04 8.00
CA LYS A 205 21.26 -15.62 8.25
C LYS A 205 21.20 -14.82 6.95
N MET A 206 20.61 -13.64 7.01
CA MET A 206 20.60 -12.67 5.94
C MET A 206 20.74 -11.27 6.52
N ALA A 207 21.73 -10.51 6.08
CA ALA A 207 22.00 -9.16 6.57
C ALA A 207 22.25 -8.20 5.41
N ALA A 208 21.65 -7.01 5.48
CA ALA A 208 21.76 -5.97 4.48
C ALA A 208 22.41 -4.71 5.08
N TYR A 209 23.58 -4.36 4.57
CA TYR A 209 24.44 -3.30 5.06
C TYR A 209 24.24 -2.06 4.21
N ALA A 210 23.80 -0.97 4.85
CA ALA A 210 23.62 0.31 4.18
C ALA A 210 23.55 1.45 5.21
N PRO A 211 23.68 2.71 4.76
CA PRO A 211 23.42 3.89 5.58
C PRO A 211 21.91 4.13 5.72
N TRP A 212 21.21 3.13 6.28
CA TRP A 212 19.76 3.10 6.46
C TRP A 212 19.24 4.30 7.26
N GLY A 213 17.99 4.72 6.96
CA GLY A 213 17.30 5.77 7.70
C GLY A 213 17.86 7.18 7.49
N GLN A 214 18.80 7.35 6.55
CA GLN A 214 19.29 8.65 6.13
C GLN A 214 18.78 8.93 4.72
N ARG A 215 17.84 9.87 4.60
CA ARG A 215 17.35 10.29 3.29
C ARG A 215 18.51 10.80 2.44
N GLY A 216 18.64 10.28 1.22
CA GLY A 216 19.73 10.66 0.34
C GLY A 216 21.07 10.02 0.72
N SER A 217 21.08 8.86 1.38
CA SER A 217 22.25 8.01 1.49
C SER A 217 22.27 6.89 0.45
N LEU A 218 21.11 6.48 -0.04
CA LEU A 218 20.89 5.49 -1.08
C LEU A 218 20.17 6.11 -2.29
N PRO A 219 20.26 5.49 -3.48
CA PRO A 219 19.34 5.79 -4.57
C PRO A 219 17.87 5.65 -4.13
N PRO A 220 16.92 6.33 -4.81
CA PRO A 220 15.50 6.21 -4.48
C PRO A 220 15.05 4.75 -4.46
N LEU A 221 14.68 4.28 -3.27
CA LEU A 221 14.11 2.96 -3.07
C LEU A 221 12.62 3.07 -3.23
N VAL A 222 12.04 2.21 -4.06
CA VAL A 222 10.61 2.18 -4.29
C VAL A 222 9.98 0.86 -3.87
N ASP A 223 8.68 0.84 -3.60
CA ASP A 223 7.90 -0.39 -3.50
C ASP A 223 7.36 -0.83 -4.87
N THR A 224 6.60 -1.93 -4.90
CA THR A 224 5.94 -2.45 -6.11
C THR A 224 4.96 -1.47 -6.76
N ASN A 225 4.46 -0.50 -6.00
CA ASN A 225 3.56 0.53 -6.52
C ASN A 225 4.33 1.79 -6.96
N GLY A 226 5.66 1.82 -6.83
CA GLY A 226 6.51 2.95 -7.21
C GLY A 226 6.65 4.03 -6.13
N ARG A 227 6.21 3.78 -4.89
CA ARG A 227 6.30 4.73 -3.78
C ARG A 227 7.72 4.84 -3.28
N GLU A 228 8.23 6.05 -3.04
CA GLU A 228 9.52 6.23 -2.37
C GLU A 228 9.44 5.79 -0.88
N ILE A 229 10.20 4.75 -0.51
CA ILE A 229 10.13 4.05 0.79
C ILE A 229 11.50 3.97 1.50
N ALA A 230 12.44 4.87 1.19
CA ALA A 230 13.79 4.85 1.78
C ALA A 230 13.78 4.85 3.33
N ASP A 231 12.85 5.59 3.95
CA ASP A 231 12.72 5.67 5.41
C ASP A 231 12.10 4.40 6.03
N GLU A 232 11.32 3.64 5.26
CA GLU A 232 10.65 2.40 5.69
C GLU A 232 11.50 1.14 5.43
N ALA A 233 12.59 1.28 4.68
CA ALA A 233 13.42 0.15 4.25
C ALA A 233 13.88 -0.77 5.39
N PRO A 234 14.33 -0.26 6.57
CA PRO A 234 14.76 -1.12 7.67
C PRO A 234 13.63 -2.00 8.21
N SER A 235 12.45 -1.41 8.42
CA SER A 235 11.28 -2.12 8.92
C SER A 235 10.84 -3.22 7.96
N ARG A 236 10.88 -2.94 6.64
CA ARG A 236 10.53 -3.93 5.60
C ARG A 236 11.51 -5.09 5.55
N LEU A 237 12.81 -4.81 5.65
CA LEU A 237 13.85 -5.84 5.74
C LEU A 237 13.66 -6.72 6.97
N MET A 238 13.38 -6.12 8.14
CA MET A 238 13.14 -6.87 9.37
C MET A 238 11.93 -7.81 9.27
N VAL A 239 10.83 -7.37 8.66
CA VAL A 239 9.64 -8.21 8.43
C VAL A 239 9.97 -9.43 7.55
N ALA A 240 10.91 -9.27 6.62
CA ALA A 240 11.42 -10.36 5.78
C ALA A 240 12.51 -11.21 6.44
N ASN A 241 12.79 -11.02 7.74
CA ASN A 241 13.90 -11.64 8.48
C ASN A 241 15.28 -11.34 7.89
N ILE A 242 15.46 -10.16 7.30
CA ILE A 242 16.75 -9.63 6.86
C ILE A 242 17.19 -8.58 7.89
N ASP A 243 18.36 -8.75 8.47
CA ASP A 243 18.90 -7.82 9.46
C ASP A 243 19.41 -6.53 8.79
N PRO A 244 18.78 -5.35 9.01
CA PRO A 244 19.28 -4.09 8.47
C PRO A 244 20.45 -3.57 9.31
N VAL A 245 21.66 -3.66 8.75
CA VAL A 245 22.88 -3.25 9.45
C VAL A 245 23.27 -1.82 9.08
N PHE A 246 23.11 -0.90 10.03
CA PHE A 246 23.41 0.53 9.87
C PHE A 246 24.92 0.80 9.85
N ASN A 247 25.48 1.26 8.73
CA ASN A 247 26.87 1.74 8.66
C ASN A 247 26.95 3.29 8.77
N LEU A 248 28.14 3.81 9.07
CA LEU A 248 28.39 5.25 9.04
C LEU A 248 28.66 5.69 7.59
N PRO A 249 28.17 6.84 7.11
CA PRO A 249 28.46 7.30 5.75
C PRO A 249 29.96 7.49 5.53
N GLY A 250 30.54 6.78 4.55
CA GLY A 250 31.96 6.87 4.22
C GLY A 250 32.46 5.70 3.38
N LYS A 251 33.40 5.96 2.47
CA LYS A 251 33.79 5.07 1.35
C LYS A 251 34.23 3.63 1.67
N ASN A 252 34.46 3.25 2.94
CA ASN A 252 34.95 1.92 3.32
C ASN A 252 34.31 1.39 4.63
N SER A 253 33.25 2.03 5.14
CA SER A 253 32.68 1.64 6.44
C SER A 253 31.86 0.36 6.36
N ALA A 254 31.15 0.16 5.25
CA ALA A 254 30.39 -1.05 4.93
C ALA A 254 31.34 -2.24 4.82
N ASP A 255 32.39 -2.12 4.00
CA ASP A 255 33.30 -3.22 3.66
C ASP A 255 34.00 -3.80 4.87
N ILE A 256 34.54 -2.93 5.74
CA ILE A 256 35.21 -3.35 6.97
C ILE A 256 34.25 -4.11 7.88
N ARG A 257 33.00 -3.63 7.97
CA ARG A 257 31.99 -4.25 8.84
C ARG A 257 31.54 -5.60 8.28
N ILE A 258 31.23 -5.66 6.99
CA ILE A 258 30.85 -6.90 6.30
C ILE A 258 31.99 -7.92 6.43
N ALA A 259 33.23 -7.53 6.12
CA ALA A 259 34.41 -8.40 6.22
C ALA A 259 34.57 -8.96 7.64
N ARG A 260 34.44 -8.11 8.66
CA ARG A 260 34.53 -8.55 10.06
C ARG A 260 33.42 -9.52 10.43
N ASP A 261 32.18 -9.21 10.09
CA ASP A 261 31.02 -10.02 10.46
C ASP A 261 31.09 -11.39 9.75
N VAL A 262 31.40 -11.42 8.45
CA VAL A 262 31.62 -12.66 7.66
C VAL A 262 32.70 -13.55 8.26
N ILE A 263 33.88 -12.99 8.58
CA ILE A 263 35.00 -13.78 9.12
C ILE A 263 34.71 -14.29 10.54
N THR A 264 33.99 -13.50 11.35
CA THR A 264 33.57 -13.88 12.70
C THR A 264 32.59 -15.04 12.62
N ASP A 265 31.57 -14.94 11.78
CA ASP A 265 30.53 -15.96 11.63
C ASP A 265 31.08 -17.25 11.03
N ALA A 266 32.02 -17.14 10.08
CA ALA A 266 32.76 -18.29 9.55
C ALA A 266 33.70 -18.94 10.57
N GLY A 267 33.92 -18.32 11.74
CA GLY A 267 34.75 -18.83 12.82
C GLY A 267 34.00 -19.62 13.89
N HIS A 268 32.66 -19.58 13.90
CA HIS A 268 31.86 -20.31 14.88
C HIS A 268 31.68 -21.79 14.53
N SER A 269 31.35 -22.61 15.53
CA SER A 269 31.11 -24.05 15.35
C SER A 269 29.85 -24.38 14.57
N ASP A 270 28.92 -23.43 14.46
CA ASP A 270 27.65 -23.46 13.72
C ASP A 270 27.72 -22.64 12.42
N ALA A 271 28.92 -22.43 11.87
CA ALA A 271 29.13 -21.73 10.62
C ALA A 271 28.29 -22.33 9.47
N ALA A 272 27.79 -21.45 8.60
CA ALA A 272 27.08 -21.85 7.39
C ALA A 272 27.99 -22.65 6.43
N ASP A 273 27.39 -23.51 5.61
CA ASP A 273 28.11 -24.28 4.58
C ASP A 273 28.33 -23.46 3.30
N VAL A 274 27.42 -22.53 3.02
CA VAL A 274 27.42 -21.64 1.85
C VAL A 274 27.37 -20.19 2.31
N TYR A 275 28.34 -19.40 1.86
CA TYR A 275 28.38 -17.95 2.06
C TYR A 275 28.07 -17.25 0.76
N ILE A 276 27.03 -16.43 0.78
CA ILE A 276 26.66 -15.56 -0.33
C ILE A 276 27.05 -14.12 0.03
N LEU A 277 27.91 -13.50 -0.76
CA LEU A 277 28.27 -12.09 -0.63
C LEU A 277 27.71 -11.32 -1.82
N ALA A 278 26.75 -10.45 -1.58
CA ALA A 278 26.22 -9.57 -2.62
C ALA A 278 27.01 -8.25 -2.63
N SER A 279 28.04 -8.19 -3.48
CA SER A 279 28.83 -6.98 -3.75
C SER A 279 29.62 -7.16 -5.06
N GLY A 280 29.81 -6.05 -5.79
CA GLY A 280 30.69 -6.01 -6.96
C GLY A 280 32.16 -5.65 -6.66
N ASP A 281 32.49 -5.33 -5.40
CA ASP A 281 33.77 -4.72 -5.05
C ASP A 281 34.92 -5.75 -4.93
N ARG A 282 36.08 -5.39 -5.49
CA ARG A 282 37.32 -6.18 -5.41
C ARG A 282 37.89 -6.22 -3.99
N ASP A 283 37.54 -5.28 -3.13
CA ASP A 283 38.11 -5.16 -1.79
C ASP A 283 37.70 -6.34 -0.88
N PHE A 284 36.68 -7.13 -1.26
CA PHE A 284 36.31 -8.37 -0.59
C PHE A 284 37.15 -9.59 -0.95
N ASN A 285 38.08 -9.50 -1.90
CA ASN A 285 38.84 -10.67 -2.38
C ASN A 285 39.61 -11.40 -1.26
N ASP A 286 40.15 -10.67 -0.28
CA ASP A 286 40.85 -11.28 0.86
C ASP A 286 39.91 -12.08 1.78
N VAL A 287 38.67 -11.60 1.95
CA VAL A 287 37.62 -12.29 2.71
C VAL A 287 37.21 -13.57 2.00
N LEU A 288 36.93 -13.48 0.70
CA LEU A 288 36.53 -14.62 -0.13
C LEU A 288 37.62 -15.71 -0.12
N ASN A 289 38.90 -15.31 -0.27
CA ASN A 289 40.03 -16.24 -0.18
C ASN A 289 40.16 -16.91 1.20
N THR A 290 39.80 -16.20 2.27
CA THR A 290 39.83 -16.76 3.63
C THR A 290 38.73 -17.79 3.83
N LEU A 291 37.52 -17.56 3.30
CA LEU A 291 36.42 -18.53 3.33
C LEU A 291 36.76 -19.79 2.52
N MET A 292 37.31 -19.63 1.32
CA MET A 292 37.73 -20.76 0.47
C MET A 292 38.83 -21.60 1.14
N LYS A 293 39.80 -20.98 1.82
CA LYS A 293 40.84 -21.70 2.58
C LYS A 293 40.28 -22.53 3.73
N ARG A 294 39.08 -22.21 4.23
CA ARG A 294 38.37 -22.99 5.25
C ARG A 294 37.50 -24.10 4.65
N GLY A 295 37.48 -24.25 3.32
CA GLY A 295 36.68 -25.26 2.63
C GLY A 295 35.19 -24.91 2.53
N LEU A 296 34.83 -23.63 2.72
CA LEU A 296 33.45 -23.14 2.62
C LEU A 296 33.10 -22.82 1.17
N ASN A 297 31.84 -23.08 0.78
CA ASN A 297 31.36 -22.70 -0.55
C ASN A 297 31.03 -21.21 -0.59
N VAL A 298 31.50 -20.51 -1.62
CA VAL A 298 31.35 -19.06 -1.75
C VAL A 298 30.66 -18.70 -3.06
N ILE A 299 29.59 -17.91 -2.96
CA ILE A 299 28.83 -17.35 -4.08
C ILE A 299 28.88 -15.83 -3.98
N VAL A 300 29.08 -15.16 -5.10
CA VAL A 300 29.04 -13.70 -5.19
C VAL A 300 27.84 -13.29 -6.02
N TRP A 301 26.99 -12.42 -5.47
CA TRP A 301 25.92 -11.76 -6.22
C TRP A 301 26.39 -10.39 -6.68
N GLY A 302 26.58 -10.23 -7.99
CA GLY A 302 27.05 -9.00 -8.62
C GLY A 302 25.97 -8.31 -9.46
N VAL A 303 26.23 -7.08 -9.88
CA VAL A 303 25.43 -6.40 -10.92
C VAL A 303 26.24 -6.39 -12.21
N ARG A 304 25.62 -6.77 -13.32
CA ARG A 304 26.29 -6.83 -14.63
C ARG A 304 26.81 -5.45 -15.02
N GLY A 305 28.06 -5.40 -15.48
CA GLY A 305 28.74 -4.16 -15.84
C GLY A 305 29.35 -3.36 -14.67
N SER A 306 29.00 -3.69 -13.43
CA SER A 306 29.54 -3.05 -12.21
C SER A 306 30.40 -4.00 -11.35
N THR A 307 30.43 -5.29 -11.68
CA THR A 307 31.20 -6.31 -10.96
C THR A 307 32.67 -6.32 -11.39
N SER A 308 33.60 -6.43 -10.44
CA SER A 308 35.04 -6.47 -10.72
C SER A 308 35.45 -7.71 -11.55
N ARG A 309 36.23 -7.47 -12.63
CA ARG A 309 36.80 -8.53 -13.48
C ARG A 309 37.69 -9.53 -12.72
N ILE A 310 38.22 -9.15 -11.55
CA ILE A 310 39.03 -10.05 -10.71
C ILE A 310 38.13 -11.13 -10.09
N LEU A 311 36.93 -10.77 -9.66
CA LEU A 311 35.94 -11.70 -9.13
C LEU A 311 35.41 -12.62 -10.23
N GLU A 312 35.08 -12.05 -11.40
CA GLU A 312 34.57 -12.81 -12.56
C GLU A 312 35.55 -13.85 -13.10
N LYS A 313 36.86 -13.61 -12.95
CA LYS A 313 37.92 -14.53 -13.42
C LYS A 313 38.35 -15.56 -12.39
N ASN A 314 37.76 -15.56 -11.21
CA ASN A 314 38.13 -16.52 -10.16
C ASN A 314 37.31 -17.80 -10.30
N ASP A 315 37.90 -18.84 -10.89
CA ASP A 315 37.24 -20.13 -11.13
C ASP A 315 36.77 -20.85 -9.86
N ASN A 316 37.24 -20.43 -8.67
CA ASN A 316 36.86 -21.02 -7.39
C ASN A 316 35.63 -20.36 -6.76
N ILE A 317 35.08 -19.31 -7.38
CA ILE A 317 33.91 -18.57 -6.88
C ILE A 317 32.80 -18.67 -7.93
N THR A 318 31.57 -18.91 -7.47
CA THR A 318 30.39 -18.82 -8.35
C THR A 318 29.90 -17.38 -8.34
N VAL A 319 29.81 -16.75 -9.52
CA VAL A 319 29.25 -15.40 -9.67
C VAL A 319 27.86 -15.51 -10.30
N GLU A 320 26.86 -14.94 -9.62
CA GLU A 320 25.49 -14.80 -10.14
C GLU A 320 25.15 -13.32 -10.25
N TYR A 321 24.36 -12.96 -11.26
CA TYR A 321 24.01 -11.56 -11.50
C TYR A 321 22.59 -11.26 -11.02
N ILE A 322 22.47 -10.21 -10.20
CA ILE A 322 21.21 -9.77 -9.62
C ILE A 322 20.23 -9.38 -10.70
N ASP A 323 20.67 -8.67 -11.74
CA ASP A 323 19.83 -8.30 -12.88
C ASP A 323 19.25 -9.51 -13.62
N ASP A 324 19.96 -10.65 -13.68
CA ASP A 324 19.50 -11.86 -14.36
C ASP A 324 18.38 -12.59 -13.58
N PHE A 325 18.47 -12.69 -12.24
CA PHE A 325 17.45 -13.39 -11.44
C PHE A 325 16.34 -12.48 -10.89
N THR A 326 16.46 -11.15 -11.06
CA THR A 326 15.44 -10.20 -10.61
C THR A 326 14.53 -9.70 -11.73
N ASN A 327 14.94 -9.67 -13.01
CA ASN A 327 14.13 -9.09 -14.09
C ASN A 327 13.61 -7.67 -13.78
N LEU A 328 14.45 -6.81 -13.19
CA LEU A 328 14.06 -5.46 -12.77
C LEU A 328 13.65 -4.58 -13.95
N GLN A 329 12.65 -3.73 -13.70
CA GLN A 329 12.21 -2.71 -14.66
C GLN A 329 13.22 -1.57 -14.74
N THR A 330 13.32 -0.96 -15.92
CA THR A 330 14.15 0.24 -16.14
C THR A 330 13.32 1.51 -15.97
N HIS A 331 13.97 2.63 -15.61
CA HIS A 331 13.29 3.94 -15.47
C HIS A 331 12.57 4.37 -16.77
N GLN A 332 13.09 3.96 -17.94
CA GLN A 332 12.46 4.23 -19.24
C GLN A 332 11.15 3.46 -19.45
N SER A 333 11.09 2.21 -18.99
CA SER A 333 9.88 1.39 -19.10
C SER A 333 8.73 1.91 -18.23
N LEU A 334 9.02 2.43 -17.03
CA LEU A 334 8.02 3.07 -16.17
C LEU A 334 7.46 4.36 -16.77
N GLY A 335 8.31 5.17 -17.42
CA GLY A 335 7.88 6.39 -18.11
C GLY A 335 6.95 6.14 -19.31
N ALA A 336 7.05 4.99 -19.96
CA ALA A 336 6.14 4.59 -21.04
C ALA A 336 4.87 3.89 -20.52
N SER A 337 4.97 3.17 -19.40
CA SER A 337 3.86 2.41 -18.79
C SER A 337 2.89 3.29 -18.00
N SER A 338 3.36 4.40 -17.44
CA SER A 338 2.54 5.34 -16.65
C SER A 338 1.59 6.23 -17.49
N PHE A 339 1.50 5.98 -18.80
CA PHE A 339 0.49 6.57 -19.70
C PHE A 339 -0.65 5.61 -20.07
N HIS A 340 -0.72 4.42 -19.46
CA HIS A 340 -1.94 3.62 -19.54
C HIS A 340 -2.97 4.18 -18.56
N GLU A 341 -4.13 4.58 -19.08
CA GLU A 341 -5.35 4.94 -18.33
C GLU A 341 -5.96 3.74 -17.60
N ASP A 342 -5.15 2.90 -16.97
CA ASP A 342 -5.60 1.90 -16.02
C ASP A 342 -5.53 2.49 -14.59
N VAL A 343 -6.41 1.97 -13.74
CA VAL A 343 -6.88 2.51 -12.45
C VAL A 343 -5.83 2.35 -11.33
N ASP A 344 -4.58 2.76 -11.57
CA ASP A 344 -3.53 2.72 -10.55
C ASP A 344 -3.46 4.04 -9.76
N ASP A 345 -3.21 3.93 -8.46
CA ASP A 345 -3.12 5.06 -7.54
C ASP A 345 -1.86 5.91 -7.81
N PHE A 346 -2.05 7.21 -8.04
CA PHE A 346 -0.98 8.20 -8.17
C PHE A 346 -0.38 8.52 -6.81
N ILE A 347 0.78 7.92 -6.52
CA ILE A 347 1.49 8.03 -5.25
C ILE A 347 2.81 8.82 -5.37
N PRO A 348 3.35 9.36 -4.26
CA PRO A 348 4.59 10.13 -4.27
C PRO A 348 5.79 9.31 -4.75
N SER A 349 6.64 9.92 -5.58
CA SER A 349 7.85 9.30 -6.15
C SER A 349 9.03 10.28 -6.16
N GLN A 350 10.17 9.88 -6.71
CA GLN A 350 11.33 10.78 -6.89
C GLN A 350 10.99 12.07 -7.65
N TRP A 351 9.99 12.03 -8.53
CA TRP A 351 9.52 13.20 -9.29
C TRP A 351 8.83 14.22 -8.38
N THR A 352 8.15 13.77 -7.33
CA THR A 352 7.52 14.64 -6.33
C THR A 352 8.57 15.56 -5.69
N SER A 353 9.74 15.02 -5.32
CA SER A 353 10.86 15.79 -4.79
C SER A 353 11.38 16.83 -5.78
N VAL A 354 11.55 16.46 -7.06
CA VAL A 354 11.97 17.40 -8.11
C VAL A 354 10.99 18.56 -8.24
N ILE A 355 9.69 18.27 -8.27
CA ILE A 355 8.62 19.26 -8.46
C ILE A 355 8.54 20.20 -7.25
N LEU A 356 8.42 19.68 -6.02
CA LEU A 356 8.24 20.50 -4.83
C LEU A 356 9.49 21.33 -4.49
N GLN A 357 10.69 20.79 -4.76
CA GLN A 357 11.94 21.54 -4.54
C GLN A 357 12.21 22.57 -5.64
N PHE A 358 11.78 22.32 -6.87
CA PHE A 358 11.77 23.35 -7.91
C PHE A 358 10.85 24.50 -7.48
N ASP A 359 9.61 24.21 -7.07
CA ASP A 359 8.63 25.22 -6.65
C ASP A 359 9.10 26.03 -5.42
N ARG A 360 9.79 25.37 -4.48
CA ARG A 360 10.49 26.04 -3.37
C ARG A 360 11.54 27.02 -3.88
N LEU A 361 12.42 26.55 -4.75
CA LEU A 361 13.57 27.32 -5.22
C LEU A 361 13.13 28.53 -6.06
N THR A 362 12.10 28.38 -6.89
CA THR A 362 11.52 29.49 -7.68
C THR A 362 10.84 30.52 -6.78
N ALA A 363 10.14 30.09 -5.74
CA ALA A 363 9.55 30.99 -4.74
C ALA A 363 10.61 31.77 -3.97
N ASP A 364 11.68 31.11 -3.50
CA ASP A 364 12.77 31.73 -2.76
C ASP A 364 13.53 32.77 -3.58
N ILE A 365 13.80 32.47 -4.86
CA ILE A 365 14.57 33.34 -5.77
C ILE A 365 13.65 34.38 -6.46
N LYS A 366 12.32 34.22 -6.38
CA LYS A 366 11.30 35.01 -7.09
C LYS A 366 11.53 35.03 -8.61
N ALA A 367 11.75 33.84 -9.18
CA ALA A 367 11.98 33.65 -10.61
C ALA A 367 11.17 32.47 -11.13
N GLU A 368 10.74 32.52 -12.40
CA GLU A 368 9.99 31.42 -13.04
C GLU A 368 10.90 30.24 -13.47
N THR A 369 12.21 30.45 -13.47
CA THR A 369 13.20 29.49 -14.01
C THR A 369 14.36 29.34 -13.05
N VAL A 370 14.97 28.15 -13.02
CA VAL A 370 16.16 27.88 -12.20
C VAL A 370 17.25 27.24 -13.05
N SER A 371 18.51 27.47 -12.69
CA SER A 371 19.60 26.71 -13.31
C SER A 371 19.61 25.27 -12.79
N ILE A 372 20.02 24.32 -13.64
CA ILE A 372 20.20 22.90 -13.25
C ILE A 372 21.07 22.80 -12.01
N ARG A 373 22.14 23.59 -11.93
CA ARG A 373 23.05 23.62 -10.78
C ARG A 373 22.33 23.98 -9.48
N GLN A 374 21.50 25.03 -9.48
CA GLN A 374 20.76 25.43 -8.28
C GLN A 374 19.75 24.36 -7.87
N LEU A 375 19.05 23.74 -8.83
CA LEU A 375 18.10 22.67 -8.55
C LEU A 375 18.80 21.45 -7.94
N VAL A 376 19.95 21.05 -8.49
CA VAL A 376 20.76 19.94 -7.97
C VAL A 376 21.28 20.24 -6.57
N GLU A 377 21.79 21.46 -6.32
CA GLU A 377 22.24 21.89 -4.99
C GLU A 377 21.08 21.89 -3.98
N GLN A 378 19.87 22.29 -4.40
CA GLN A 378 18.68 22.25 -3.56
C GLN A 378 18.22 20.82 -3.26
N LEU A 379 18.19 19.92 -4.25
CA LEU A 379 17.86 18.50 -4.08
C LEU A 379 18.86 17.81 -3.14
N GLN A 380 20.14 18.14 -3.25
CA GLN A 380 21.16 17.61 -2.34
C GLN A 380 20.99 18.18 -0.93
N LYS A 381 20.68 19.47 -0.79
CA LYS A 381 20.45 20.13 0.51
C LYS A 381 19.31 19.49 1.30
N VAL A 382 18.24 19.04 0.64
CA VAL A 382 17.10 18.38 1.30
C VAL A 382 17.25 16.85 1.39
N GLY A 383 18.39 16.30 0.98
CA GLY A 383 18.61 14.86 0.97
C GLY A 383 17.76 14.10 -0.04
N ALA A 384 17.18 14.76 -1.05
CA ALA A 384 16.51 14.07 -2.15
C ALA A 384 17.52 13.33 -3.07
N VAL A 385 18.78 13.80 -3.11
CA VAL A 385 19.88 13.13 -3.80
C VAL A 385 21.17 13.16 -2.97
N ILE A 386 21.97 12.11 -3.13
CA ILE A 386 23.14 11.82 -2.27
C ILE A 386 24.39 12.59 -2.71
N SER A 387 24.45 12.92 -4.00
CA SER A 387 25.63 13.51 -4.65
C SER A 387 25.20 14.40 -5.81
N ARG A 388 26.07 15.35 -6.18
CA ARG A 388 25.85 16.20 -7.34
C ARG A 388 25.67 15.40 -8.64
N PRO A 389 26.51 14.41 -8.98
CA PRO A 389 26.30 13.59 -10.19
C PRO A 389 24.92 12.93 -10.22
N ARG A 390 24.44 12.45 -9.06
CA ARG A 390 23.11 11.83 -8.98
C ARG A 390 22.00 12.85 -9.17
N GLY A 391 22.14 14.05 -8.63
CA GLY A 391 21.20 15.15 -8.89
C GLY A 391 21.16 15.54 -10.37
N GLU A 392 22.32 15.62 -11.03
CA GLU A 392 22.42 15.91 -12.46
C GLU A 392 21.72 14.84 -13.30
N ASP A 393 21.89 13.56 -12.96
CA ASP A 393 21.20 12.44 -13.60
C ASP A 393 19.68 12.49 -13.38
N LEU A 394 19.21 12.70 -12.14
CA LEU A 394 17.78 12.83 -11.84
C LEU A 394 17.12 14.00 -12.61
N VAL A 395 17.80 15.14 -12.67
CA VAL A 395 17.34 16.29 -13.46
C VAL A 395 17.33 15.95 -14.95
N SER A 396 18.36 15.29 -15.48
CA SER A 396 18.41 14.83 -16.88
C SER A 396 17.25 13.89 -17.24
N GLN A 397 16.95 12.93 -16.37
CA GLN A 397 15.82 12.01 -16.53
C GLN A 397 14.48 12.76 -16.52
N SER A 398 14.31 13.71 -15.59
CA SER A 398 13.09 14.53 -15.54
C SER A 398 12.89 15.41 -16.79
N ILE A 399 13.99 15.84 -17.43
CA ILE A 399 13.95 16.52 -18.74
C ILE A 399 13.51 15.55 -19.84
N SER A 400 14.06 14.33 -19.84
CA SER A 400 13.71 13.30 -20.82
C SER A 400 12.25 12.85 -20.71
N LEU A 401 11.70 12.84 -19.49
CA LEU A 401 10.28 12.58 -19.23
C LEU A 401 9.36 13.77 -19.56
N GLY A 402 9.91 14.95 -19.83
CA GLY A 402 9.13 16.15 -20.12
C GLY A 402 8.49 16.81 -18.88
N LEU A 403 8.94 16.45 -17.68
CA LEU A 403 8.59 17.13 -16.42
C LEU A 403 9.26 18.51 -16.36
N LEU A 404 10.54 18.57 -16.76
CA LEU A 404 11.30 19.82 -16.90
C LEU A 404 11.55 20.13 -18.38
N LYS A 405 11.39 21.40 -18.75
CA LYS A 405 11.70 21.92 -20.09
C LYS A 405 12.93 22.82 -20.03
N PRO A 406 13.97 22.58 -20.86
CA PRO A 406 15.08 23.51 -20.98
C PRO A 406 14.62 24.78 -21.72
N ILE A 407 14.90 25.96 -21.16
CA ILE A 407 14.49 27.25 -21.77
C ILE A 407 15.57 27.83 -22.70
N SER A 408 16.84 27.53 -22.46
CA SER A 408 17.95 28.04 -23.28
C SER A 408 19.19 27.16 -23.18
N THR A 409 20.20 27.45 -24.01
CA THR A 409 21.55 26.86 -23.95
C THR A 409 22.29 27.15 -22.64
N ASN A 410 21.76 28.03 -21.78
CA ASN A 410 22.41 28.46 -20.53
C ASN A 410 22.13 27.52 -19.34
N GLY A 411 21.64 26.30 -19.58
CA GLY A 411 21.41 25.29 -18.54
C GLY A 411 20.29 25.65 -17.54
N HIS A 412 19.31 26.45 -17.98
CA HIS A 412 18.12 26.78 -17.19
C HIS A 412 16.92 25.92 -17.59
N VAL A 413 16.12 25.55 -16.59
CA VAL A 413 14.96 24.67 -16.71
C VAL A 413 13.72 25.32 -16.10
N ILE A 414 12.56 24.91 -16.60
CA ILE A 414 11.23 25.24 -16.06
C ILE A 414 10.38 24.00 -15.92
N LEU A 415 9.48 23.95 -14.94
CA LEU A 415 8.48 22.91 -14.85
C LEU A 415 7.47 22.99 -16.01
N ASN A 416 7.11 21.83 -16.53
CA ASN A 416 6.03 21.70 -17.49
C ASN A 416 4.69 21.62 -16.75
N GLU A 417 4.02 22.76 -16.60
CA GLU A 417 2.77 22.85 -15.82
C GLU A 417 1.64 21.95 -16.33
N HIS A 418 1.65 21.61 -17.61
CA HIS A 418 0.63 20.78 -18.25
C HIS A 418 0.94 19.28 -18.15
N HIS A 419 2.08 18.90 -17.56
CA HIS A 419 2.42 17.48 -17.40
C HIS A 419 1.56 16.87 -16.28
N PRO A 420 0.89 15.72 -16.49
CA PRO A 420 -0.03 15.13 -15.50
C PRO A 420 0.57 14.93 -14.11
N ILE A 421 1.81 14.44 -14.02
CA ILE A 421 2.54 14.28 -12.75
C ILE A 421 2.76 15.63 -12.04
N VAL A 422 3.04 16.70 -12.78
CA VAL A 422 3.28 18.04 -12.22
C VAL A 422 1.98 18.63 -11.70
N ASP A 423 0.90 18.59 -12.49
CA ASP A 423 -0.42 19.09 -12.10
C ASP A 423 -0.94 18.36 -10.85
N LYS A 424 -0.94 17.01 -10.87
CA LYS A 424 -1.41 16.21 -9.73
C LYS A 424 -0.55 16.46 -8.48
N THR A 425 0.77 16.49 -8.59
CA THR A 425 1.66 16.72 -7.44
C THR A 425 1.40 18.07 -6.78
N ARG A 426 1.30 19.14 -7.58
CA ARG A 426 1.01 20.50 -7.08
C ARG A 426 -0.37 20.59 -6.45
N LEU A 427 -1.38 20.02 -7.08
CA LEU A 427 -2.74 20.03 -6.53
C LEU A 427 -2.79 19.32 -5.18
N ILE A 428 -2.20 18.12 -5.07
CA ILE A 428 -2.25 17.35 -3.83
C ILE A 428 -1.51 18.06 -2.71
N SER A 429 -0.30 18.56 -2.99
CA SER A 429 0.48 19.31 -1.99
C SER A 429 -0.26 20.56 -1.53
N GLU A 430 -0.89 21.30 -2.45
CA GLU A 430 -1.68 22.49 -2.16
C GLU A 430 -2.90 22.19 -1.29
N ARG A 431 -3.69 21.17 -1.64
CA ARG A 431 -4.89 20.79 -0.87
C ARG A 431 -4.55 20.30 0.54
N ILE A 432 -3.50 19.49 0.69
CA ILE A 432 -3.11 18.98 2.00
C ILE A 432 -2.57 20.10 2.88
N ALA A 433 -1.60 20.89 2.38
CA ALA A 433 -1.02 21.97 3.13
C ALA A 433 -2.04 23.07 3.45
N GLY A 434 -2.86 23.47 2.47
CA GLY A 434 -3.93 24.45 2.66
C GLY A 434 -4.98 23.98 3.66
N ARG A 435 -5.32 22.68 3.71
CA ARG A 435 -6.20 22.15 4.75
C ARG A 435 -5.57 22.22 6.15
N VAL A 436 -4.28 21.93 6.27
CA VAL A 436 -3.55 22.08 7.55
C VAL A 436 -3.56 23.55 7.96
N GLU A 437 -3.17 24.47 7.06
CA GLU A 437 -3.14 25.92 7.29
C GLU A 437 -4.49 26.46 7.75
N ASN A 438 -5.55 26.17 6.98
CA ASN A 438 -6.92 26.60 7.31
C ASN A 438 -7.37 26.05 8.66
N THR A 439 -6.98 24.82 9.01
CA THR A 439 -7.34 24.23 10.30
C THR A 439 -6.63 24.94 11.46
N LEU A 440 -5.34 25.28 11.29
CA LEU A 440 -4.56 26.01 12.31
C LEU A 440 -5.07 27.45 12.49
N GLN A 441 -5.27 28.17 11.38
CA GLN A 441 -5.67 29.58 11.39
C GLN A 441 -7.13 29.78 11.84
N VAL A 442 -8.09 29.08 11.22
CA VAL A 442 -9.53 29.31 11.47
C VAL A 442 -9.94 28.81 12.86
N ARG A 443 -9.30 27.75 13.37
CA ARG A 443 -9.66 27.17 14.67
C ARG A 443 -8.75 27.61 15.82
N GLY A 444 -7.67 28.34 15.53
CA GLY A 444 -6.65 28.70 16.51
C GLY A 444 -5.99 27.47 17.13
N TRP A 445 -5.86 26.38 16.36
CA TRP A 445 -5.24 25.14 16.84
C TRP A 445 -3.73 25.22 16.67
N GLU A 446 -3.00 24.70 17.65
CA GLU A 446 -1.54 24.61 17.56
C GLU A 446 -1.08 23.51 16.59
N TYR A 447 -1.89 22.47 16.41
CA TYR A 447 -1.62 21.32 15.54
C TYR A 447 -2.91 20.67 15.05
N VAL A 448 -2.81 19.88 13.99
CA VAL A 448 -3.91 19.07 13.45
C VAL A 448 -3.68 17.60 13.81
N ASN A 449 -4.66 16.95 14.44
CA ASN A 449 -4.58 15.51 14.69
C ASN A 449 -4.54 14.72 13.37
N TYR A 450 -3.66 13.72 13.26
CA TYR A 450 -3.46 12.96 12.02
C TYR A 450 -4.75 12.28 11.50
N GLY A 451 -5.48 11.59 12.36
CA GLY A 451 -6.75 10.94 11.99
C GLY A 451 -7.84 11.95 11.60
N PHE A 452 -7.83 13.14 12.20
CA PHE A 452 -8.72 14.23 11.78
C PHE A 452 -8.35 14.76 10.39
N LEU A 453 -7.05 14.88 10.09
CA LEU A 453 -6.56 15.31 8.77
C LEU A 453 -6.96 14.31 7.68
N LEU A 454 -6.77 13.00 7.89
CA LEU A 454 -7.17 11.95 6.95
C LEU A 454 -8.66 12.04 6.61
N LYS A 455 -9.53 12.09 7.63
CA LYS A 455 -10.98 12.24 7.44
C LYS A 455 -11.35 13.54 6.74
N GLY A 456 -10.58 14.61 6.96
CA GLY A 456 -10.77 15.87 6.27
C GLY A 456 -10.45 15.76 4.78
N LEU A 457 -9.31 15.15 4.44
CA LEU A 457 -8.86 14.95 3.05
C LEU A 457 -9.77 13.98 2.29
N ALA A 458 -10.33 12.99 2.98
CA ALA A 458 -11.33 12.08 2.40
C ALA A 458 -12.57 12.79 1.86
N MET A 459 -12.86 14.00 2.33
CA MET A 459 -14.03 14.80 1.92
C MET A 459 -13.64 15.95 0.96
N ASP A 460 -12.41 15.95 0.44
CA ASP A 460 -11.95 16.99 -0.48
C ASP A 460 -12.26 16.62 -1.94
N HIS A 461 -13.32 17.24 -2.48
CA HIS A 461 -13.78 16.98 -3.85
C HIS A 461 -12.75 17.31 -4.94
N GLU A 462 -11.80 18.22 -4.68
CA GLU A 462 -10.75 18.50 -5.67
C GLU A 462 -9.73 17.38 -5.78
N LEU A 463 -9.63 16.51 -4.76
CA LEU A 463 -8.80 15.32 -4.77
C LEU A 463 -9.51 14.10 -5.38
N GLU A 464 -10.80 14.19 -5.74
CA GLU A 464 -11.57 13.13 -6.42
C GLU A 464 -11.25 13.07 -7.93
N ARG A 465 -9.97 12.90 -8.26
CA ARG A 465 -9.48 12.71 -9.63
C ARG A 465 -8.99 11.27 -9.84
N PRO A 466 -8.93 10.76 -11.07
CA PRO A 466 -8.43 9.40 -11.33
C PRO A 466 -7.04 9.15 -10.72
N GLY A 467 -6.94 8.07 -9.95
CA GLY A 467 -5.74 7.67 -9.19
C GLY A 467 -5.45 8.54 -7.96
N MET A 468 -6.40 9.31 -7.44
CA MET A 468 -6.20 10.18 -6.28
C MET A 468 -7.24 9.91 -5.19
N ASN A 469 -6.85 10.14 -3.94
CA ASN A 469 -7.72 10.08 -2.76
C ASN A 469 -8.49 8.77 -2.55
N SER A 470 -7.94 7.65 -3.02
CA SER A 470 -8.58 6.32 -3.02
C SER A 470 -8.92 5.84 -1.62
N ASP A 471 -7.98 5.90 -0.68
CA ASP A 471 -8.16 5.45 0.69
C ASP A 471 -7.30 6.23 1.72
N ASP A 472 -7.36 5.80 2.98
CA ASP A 472 -6.57 6.41 4.06
C ASP A 472 -5.06 6.17 3.86
N GLN A 473 -4.67 5.06 3.23
CA GLN A 473 -3.27 4.74 2.98
C GLN A 473 -2.65 5.69 1.95
N TRP A 474 -3.37 5.98 0.86
CA TRP A 474 -2.98 6.98 -0.14
C TRP A 474 -2.76 8.35 0.50
N ARG A 475 -3.68 8.79 1.37
CA ARG A 475 -3.58 10.08 2.07
C ARG A 475 -2.37 10.10 2.99
N SER A 476 -2.14 9.00 3.72
CA SER A 476 -0.97 8.82 4.56
C SER A 476 0.33 8.92 3.77
N HIS A 477 0.43 8.26 2.62
CA HIS A 477 1.60 8.33 1.75
C HIS A 477 1.94 9.77 1.33
N TRP A 478 0.93 10.56 0.96
CA TRP A 478 1.12 11.96 0.59
C TRP A 478 1.46 12.85 1.79
N ILE A 479 0.81 12.68 2.94
CA ILE A 479 1.17 13.42 4.16
C ILE A 479 2.63 13.14 4.53
N ASP A 480 3.04 11.88 4.54
CA ASP A 480 4.42 11.49 4.87
C ASP A 480 5.42 12.04 3.85
N ALA A 481 5.07 12.06 2.56
CA ALA A 481 5.90 12.70 1.54
C ALA A 481 6.03 14.22 1.79
N LEU A 482 4.95 14.93 2.12
CA LEU A 482 5.00 16.36 2.42
C LEU A 482 5.77 16.67 3.70
N VAL A 483 5.71 15.78 4.70
CA VAL A 483 6.56 15.86 5.90
C VAL A 483 8.02 15.68 5.52
N ARG A 484 8.33 14.65 4.72
CA ARG A 484 9.68 14.34 4.24
C ARG A 484 10.27 15.48 3.38
N GLU A 485 9.45 16.15 2.60
CA GLU A 485 9.82 17.30 1.79
C GLU A 485 9.93 18.59 2.62
N GLY A 486 9.50 18.58 3.89
CA GLY A 486 9.57 19.72 4.80
C GLY A 486 8.50 20.78 4.54
N LEU A 487 7.39 20.42 3.90
CA LEU A 487 6.19 21.27 3.81
C LEU A 487 5.34 21.16 5.08
N LEU A 488 5.30 19.95 5.66
CA LEU A 488 4.61 19.65 6.90
C LEU A 488 5.61 19.19 7.96
N GLU A 489 5.21 19.27 9.22
CA GLU A 489 5.95 18.71 10.34
C GLU A 489 5.08 17.71 11.09
N ARG A 490 5.65 16.54 11.43
CA ARG A 490 4.98 15.52 12.24
C ARG A 490 5.57 15.49 13.65
N GLN A 491 4.71 15.64 14.66
CA GLN A 491 5.08 15.55 16.06
C GLN A 491 4.21 14.49 16.78
N LEU A 492 4.72 13.92 17.87
CA LEU A 492 3.94 13.10 18.78
C LEU A 492 3.58 13.94 20.01
N VAL A 493 2.29 14.05 20.30
CA VAL A 493 1.78 14.82 21.44
C VAL A 493 0.94 13.91 22.33
N PRO A 494 1.04 13.99 23.67
CA PRO A 494 0.18 13.26 24.59
C PRO A 494 -1.30 13.44 24.27
N HIS A 495 -2.05 12.35 24.23
CA HIS A 495 -3.48 12.37 24.01
C HIS A 495 -4.16 13.07 25.18
N ARG A 496 -5.06 14.01 24.88
CA ARG A 496 -5.68 14.89 25.89
C ARG A 496 -6.44 14.14 26.98
N HIS A 497 -6.97 12.95 26.67
CA HIS A 497 -7.71 12.12 27.63
C HIS A 497 -6.87 10.96 28.20
N ASN A 498 -5.71 10.67 27.62
CA ASN A 498 -4.81 9.62 28.08
C ASN A 498 -3.36 10.07 27.85
N PRO A 499 -2.74 10.77 28.82
CA PRO A 499 -1.41 11.36 28.63
C PRO A 499 -0.30 10.35 28.35
N ASP A 500 -0.50 9.08 28.70
CA ASP A 500 0.44 7.98 28.41
C ASP A 500 0.36 7.50 26.95
N ASP A 501 -0.67 7.91 26.21
CA ASP A 501 -0.88 7.57 24.81
C ASP A 501 -0.45 8.74 23.92
N LEU A 502 0.59 8.57 23.11
CA LEU A 502 1.10 9.60 22.22
C LEU A 502 0.38 9.54 20.87
N VAL A 503 -0.24 10.64 20.46
CA VAL A 503 -0.91 10.75 19.17
C VAL A 503 -0.10 11.54 18.15
N PRO A 504 -0.05 11.08 16.88
CA PRO A 504 0.59 11.85 15.81
C PRO A 504 -0.24 13.08 15.45
N VAL A 505 0.44 14.21 15.33
CA VAL A 505 -0.12 15.50 14.94
C VAL A 505 0.73 16.12 13.83
N ILE A 506 0.09 16.93 13.01
CA ILE A 506 0.67 17.60 11.84
C ILE A 506 0.61 19.12 12.04
N LYS A 507 1.71 19.80 11.72
CA LYS A 507 1.84 21.27 11.69
C LYS A 507 2.36 21.72 10.33
N LEU A 508 2.25 23.02 10.03
CA LEU A 508 3.02 23.63 8.95
C LEU A 508 4.48 23.79 9.40
N CYS A 509 5.41 23.63 8.46
CA CYS A 509 6.82 23.88 8.74
C CYS A 509 7.11 25.39 8.73
N ASP A 510 7.59 25.94 9.85
CA ASP A 510 7.90 27.38 10.01
C ASP A 510 8.98 27.89 9.02
N VAL A 511 9.79 26.97 8.48
CA VAL A 511 10.89 27.28 7.55
C VAL A 511 10.38 27.36 6.10
N TYR A 512 9.12 27.03 5.85
CA TYR A 512 8.54 26.96 4.51
C TYR A 512 7.46 28.03 4.33
N PRO A 513 7.71 29.12 3.59
CA PRO A 513 6.63 29.97 3.13
C PRO A 513 5.84 29.17 2.08
N PHE A 514 4.68 28.67 2.47
CA PHE A 514 3.70 28.18 1.51
C PHE A 514 3.41 29.32 0.55
N ALA A 515 3.94 29.22 -0.68
CA ALA A 515 3.71 30.23 -1.70
C ALA A 515 2.27 30.04 -2.20
N SER A 516 1.33 30.65 -1.50
CA SER A 516 -0.02 30.98 -1.99
C SER A 516 -0.01 31.86 -3.27
N ASN A 517 1.16 32.07 -3.88
CA ASN A 517 1.41 32.88 -5.08
C ASN A 517 1.83 32.05 -6.32
N LEU A 518 1.87 30.71 -6.26
CA LEU A 518 2.29 29.88 -7.41
C LEU A 518 1.25 29.76 -8.55
N ARG A 519 0.14 30.50 -8.50
CA ARG A 519 -0.77 30.73 -9.64
C ARG A 519 -1.22 32.19 -9.77
N SER A 520 -0.32 33.16 -9.68
CA SER A 520 -0.59 34.53 -10.17
C SER A 520 -0.56 34.59 -11.70
N GLY A 521 -1.41 33.80 -12.36
CA GLY A 521 -1.52 33.70 -13.81
C GLY A 521 -2.89 33.23 -14.32
N ALA A 522 -3.75 32.72 -13.44
CA ALA A 522 -5.13 32.39 -13.77
C ALA A 522 -6.03 32.85 -12.62
N ALA A 523 -6.51 34.10 -12.73
CA ALA A 523 -7.52 34.73 -11.87
C ALA A 523 -7.28 34.60 -10.36
N ASP A 524 -6.68 35.64 -9.77
CA ASP A 524 -6.75 35.93 -8.33
C ASP A 524 -8.19 35.81 -7.81
N VAL A 525 -8.51 34.66 -7.20
CA VAL A 525 -9.57 34.52 -6.21
C VAL A 525 -9.07 33.48 -5.21
N ASN A 526 -8.97 33.86 -3.94
CA ASN A 526 -8.62 33.07 -2.75
C ASN A 526 -7.16 33.22 -2.28
N GLY A 527 -6.94 34.23 -1.43
CA GLY A 527 -5.66 34.46 -0.75
C GLY A 527 -5.42 35.89 -0.28
N ALA A 528 -6.22 36.86 -0.73
CA ALA A 528 -6.36 38.10 0.02
C ALA A 528 -7.16 37.80 1.30
N ALA A 529 -6.89 38.52 2.39
CA ALA A 529 -7.99 38.92 3.25
C ALA A 529 -9.05 39.53 2.32
N LEU A 530 -10.06 38.74 1.98
CA LEU A 530 -11.10 39.13 1.05
C LEU A 530 -11.82 40.32 1.71
N PRO A 531 -12.17 41.34 0.92
CA PRO A 531 -12.64 42.62 1.45
C PRO A 531 -13.76 42.33 2.46
N ASP A 532 -13.71 42.99 3.61
CA ASP A 532 -14.77 42.99 4.62
C ASP A 532 -16.09 43.19 3.87
N VAL A 533 -16.80 42.09 3.59
CA VAL A 533 -18.03 42.16 2.82
C VAL A 533 -18.98 42.82 3.78
N ASP A 534 -19.31 44.08 3.50
CA ASP A 534 -20.26 44.81 4.33
C ASP A 534 -21.64 44.16 4.14
N TRP A 535 -21.86 43.09 4.90
CA TRP A 535 -23.08 42.32 4.84
C TRP A 535 -24.28 43.21 5.12
N LYS A 536 -24.15 44.25 5.97
CA LYS A 536 -25.23 45.20 6.26
C LYS A 536 -25.70 45.97 5.03
N ALA A 537 -24.85 46.12 4.00
CA ALA A 537 -25.21 46.78 2.75
C ALA A 537 -25.88 45.83 1.72
N ILE A 538 -25.92 44.52 1.97
CA ILE A 538 -26.40 43.51 1.02
C ILE A 538 -27.79 43.00 1.41
N SER A 539 -28.80 43.31 0.59
CA SER A 539 -30.15 42.76 0.77
C SER A 539 -30.21 41.26 0.44
N VAL A 540 -31.18 40.55 1.03
CA VAL A 540 -31.40 39.11 0.78
C VAL A 540 -31.62 38.80 -0.71
N GLN A 541 -32.29 39.70 -1.44
CA GLN A 541 -32.49 39.55 -2.89
C GLN A 541 -31.16 39.65 -3.64
N LYS A 542 -30.29 40.59 -3.24
CA LYS A 542 -29.00 40.75 -3.88
C LYS A 542 -28.06 39.58 -3.56
N LEU A 543 -28.12 39.07 -2.32
CA LEU A 543 -27.39 37.88 -1.92
C LEU A 543 -27.81 36.65 -2.74
N GLN A 544 -29.10 36.47 -3.01
CA GLN A 544 -29.60 35.35 -3.82
C GLN A 544 -29.05 35.37 -5.26
N GLU A 545 -28.81 36.55 -5.82
CA GLU A 545 -28.19 36.71 -7.15
C GLU A 545 -26.67 36.47 -7.12
N MET A 546 -26.00 36.93 -6.07
CA MET A 546 -24.54 36.87 -5.96
C MET A 546 -24.05 35.50 -5.49
N GLU A 547 -24.69 34.94 -4.47
CA GLU A 547 -24.30 33.71 -3.79
C GLU A 547 -25.53 32.85 -3.45
N PRO A 548 -26.07 32.13 -4.46
CA PRO A 548 -27.28 31.33 -4.27
C PRO A 548 -27.11 30.22 -3.23
N ASP A 549 -25.90 29.69 -3.04
CA ASP A 549 -25.62 28.65 -2.04
C ASP A 549 -25.66 29.20 -0.62
N THR A 550 -25.03 30.35 -0.38
CA THR A 550 -25.08 31.07 0.89
C THR A 550 -26.53 31.45 1.25
N ALA A 551 -27.29 31.95 0.27
CA ALA A 551 -28.69 32.31 0.47
C ALA A 551 -29.55 31.08 0.85
N ARG A 552 -29.35 29.93 0.19
CA ARG A 552 -30.01 28.66 0.57
C ARG A 552 -29.58 28.17 1.95
N MET A 553 -28.31 28.31 2.28
CA MET A 553 -27.77 27.92 3.59
C MET A 553 -28.35 28.77 4.73
N ILE A 554 -28.60 30.06 4.52
CA ILE A 554 -29.30 30.92 5.50
C ILE A 554 -30.66 30.34 5.87
N VAL A 555 -31.45 29.90 4.89
CA VAL A 555 -32.76 29.28 5.14
C VAL A 555 -32.61 28.02 5.99
N ARG A 556 -31.65 27.15 5.65
CA ARG A 556 -31.36 25.92 6.40
C ARG A 556 -30.96 26.21 7.85
N VAL A 557 -30.06 27.17 8.05
CA VAL A 557 -29.55 27.58 9.37
C VAL A 557 -30.71 28.09 10.24
N VAL A 558 -31.53 29.01 9.74
CA VAL A 558 -32.65 29.57 10.50
C VAL A 558 -33.67 28.49 10.89
N VAL A 559 -34.08 27.65 9.93
CA VAL A 559 -35.06 26.58 10.20
C VAL A 559 -34.50 25.57 11.21
N SER A 560 -33.24 25.18 11.08
CA SER A 560 -32.60 24.20 11.98
C SER A 560 -32.42 24.73 13.40
N ILE A 561 -32.06 26.01 13.56
CA ILE A 561 -31.92 26.64 14.89
C ILE A 561 -33.29 26.74 15.55
N GLU A 562 -34.32 27.21 14.82
CA GLU A 562 -35.67 27.30 15.37
C GLU A 562 -36.18 25.93 15.77
N GLN A 563 -36.01 24.91 14.92
CA GLN A 563 -36.43 23.54 15.20
C GLN A 563 -35.77 22.98 16.46
N PHE A 564 -34.48 23.25 16.64
CA PHE A 564 -33.71 22.76 17.78
C PHE A 564 -34.11 23.46 19.08
N THR A 565 -34.24 24.79 19.04
CA THR A 565 -34.53 25.63 20.22
C THR A 565 -35.98 25.50 20.68
N SER A 566 -36.94 25.41 19.75
CA SER A 566 -38.37 25.18 20.06
C SER A 566 -38.64 23.80 20.65
N PHE A 567 -38.04 22.74 20.09
CA PHE A 567 -38.28 21.37 20.53
C PHE A 567 -37.68 21.05 21.90
N ARG A 568 -36.54 21.66 22.25
CA ARG A 568 -35.79 21.34 23.48
C ARG A 568 -35.88 22.41 24.57
N ASP A 569 -36.63 23.48 24.34
CA ASP A 569 -36.74 24.64 25.24
C ASP A 569 -35.36 25.21 25.62
N PHE A 570 -34.45 25.23 24.64
CA PHE A 570 -33.10 25.76 24.80
C PHE A 570 -32.98 27.12 24.12
N GLU A 571 -32.33 28.07 24.82
CA GLU A 571 -32.03 29.39 24.25
C GLU A 571 -30.98 29.33 23.14
N TRP A 572 -30.08 28.33 23.18
CA TRP A 572 -28.93 28.22 22.28
C TRP A 572 -28.88 26.88 21.55
N CYS A 573 -28.65 26.92 20.24
CA CYS A 573 -28.27 25.75 19.44
C CYS A 573 -26.74 25.62 19.43
N PRO A 574 -26.14 24.46 19.79
CA PRO A 574 -24.70 24.27 19.67
C PRO A 574 -24.24 24.43 18.21
N LEU A 575 -23.40 25.43 17.93
CA LEU A 575 -23.01 25.82 16.56
C LEU A 575 -22.29 24.67 15.82
N GLY A 576 -21.47 23.89 16.54
CA GLY A 576 -20.81 22.72 15.97
C GLY A 576 -21.76 21.57 15.61
N SER A 577 -22.84 21.39 16.38
CA SER A 577 -23.87 20.38 16.07
C SER A 577 -24.73 20.82 14.89
N LEU A 578 -25.04 22.11 14.79
CA LEU A 578 -25.72 22.71 13.66
C LEU A 578 -24.90 22.55 12.36
N HIS A 579 -23.60 22.89 12.39
CA HIS A 579 -22.72 22.70 11.22
C HIS A 579 -22.64 21.25 10.79
N ARG A 580 -22.51 20.31 11.76
CA ARG A 580 -22.49 18.88 11.46
C ARG A 580 -23.77 18.42 10.74
N ARG A 581 -24.94 18.90 11.17
CA ARG A 581 -26.24 18.58 10.54
C ARG A 581 -26.32 19.10 9.11
N LEU A 582 -25.85 20.33 8.87
CA LEU A 582 -25.97 21.00 7.58
C LEU A 582 -24.77 20.76 6.64
N ARG A 583 -23.80 19.95 7.05
CA ARG A 583 -22.54 19.70 6.32
C ARG A 583 -22.75 19.23 4.88
N ALA A 584 -23.76 18.40 4.62
CA ALA A 584 -24.04 17.89 3.27
C ALA A 584 -24.47 18.98 2.27
N PHE A 585 -24.81 20.18 2.75
CA PHE A 585 -25.24 21.31 1.94
C PHE A 585 -24.19 22.43 1.89
N ASP A 586 -23.04 22.25 2.54
CA ASP A 586 -22.02 23.28 2.66
C ASP A 586 -21.02 23.20 1.50
N THR A 587 -21.11 24.12 0.53
CA THR A 587 -20.25 24.17 -0.66
C THR A 587 -18.87 24.80 -0.39
N GLY A 588 -18.33 24.59 0.81
CA GLY A 588 -17.03 25.10 1.27
C GLY A 588 -17.18 26.18 2.34
N MET A 589 -17.66 27.37 1.96
CA MET A 589 -17.77 28.54 2.86
C MET A 589 -19.21 28.99 3.11
N SER A 590 -20.20 28.33 2.52
CA SER A 590 -21.60 28.76 2.53
C SER A 590 -22.19 28.80 3.95
N PHE A 591 -21.82 27.85 4.82
CA PHE A 591 -22.26 27.83 6.22
C PHE A 591 -21.68 28.99 7.02
N GLN A 592 -20.38 29.24 6.89
CA GLN A 592 -19.72 30.33 7.58
C GLN A 592 -20.29 31.68 7.13
N ARG A 593 -20.40 31.92 5.82
CA ARG A 593 -20.95 33.17 5.27
C ARG A 593 -22.42 33.37 5.67
N ALA A 594 -23.21 32.30 5.74
CA ALA A 594 -24.59 32.38 6.23
C ALA A 594 -24.65 32.84 7.70
N VAL A 595 -23.78 32.32 8.56
CA VAL A 595 -23.70 32.73 9.98
C VAL A 595 -23.22 34.18 10.11
N GLU A 596 -22.21 34.59 9.34
CA GLU A 596 -21.71 35.96 9.30
C GLU A 596 -22.78 36.94 8.81
N TYR A 597 -23.47 36.61 7.73
CA TYR A 597 -24.57 37.41 7.18
C TYR A 597 -25.70 37.61 8.20
N LEU A 598 -26.15 36.52 8.84
CA LEU A 598 -27.19 36.57 9.86
C LEU A 598 -26.76 37.36 11.10
N SER A 599 -25.50 37.24 11.50
CA SER A 599 -24.94 38.00 12.63
C SER A 599 -24.85 39.50 12.31
N ALA A 600 -24.44 39.85 11.09
CA ALA A 600 -24.34 41.24 10.65
C ALA A 600 -25.70 41.95 10.57
N HIS A 601 -26.78 41.20 10.34
CA HIS A 601 -28.16 41.72 10.27
C HIS A 601 -28.93 41.63 11.60
N ASP A 602 -28.25 41.34 12.72
CA ASP A 602 -28.88 41.13 14.03
C ASP A 602 -30.00 40.06 13.99
N ALA A 603 -29.88 39.10 13.06
CA ALA A 603 -30.82 38.01 12.84
C ALA A 603 -30.42 36.75 13.63
N ALA A 604 -29.12 36.56 13.84
CA ALA A 604 -28.58 35.53 14.73
C ALA A 604 -27.55 36.12 15.68
N LEU A 605 -27.44 35.55 16.88
CA LEU A 605 -26.42 35.87 17.86
C LEU A 605 -25.56 34.63 18.07
N VAL A 606 -24.24 34.79 18.04
CA VAL A 606 -23.28 33.72 18.32
C VAL A 606 -22.53 34.06 19.61
N GLN A 607 -22.66 33.21 20.62
CA GLN A 607 -22.05 33.44 21.93
C GLN A 607 -21.64 32.13 22.58
N GLU A 608 -20.65 32.18 23.46
CA GLU A 608 -20.32 31.06 24.34
C GLU A 608 -21.27 30.99 25.53
N TYR A 609 -21.79 29.79 25.81
CA TYR A 609 -22.65 29.50 26.96
C TYR A 609 -22.17 28.25 27.73
N PRO A 610 -22.46 28.14 29.04
CA PRO A 610 -22.06 26.99 29.84
C PRO A 610 -22.77 25.73 29.35
N ASN A 611 -22.02 24.67 29.07
CA ASN A 611 -22.59 23.41 28.63
C ASN A 611 -23.08 22.60 29.86
N PRO A 612 -24.37 22.22 29.95
CA PRO A 612 -24.86 21.43 31.09
C PRO A 612 -24.19 20.04 31.24
N GLN A 613 -23.53 19.55 30.19
CA GLN A 613 -22.93 18.22 30.10
C GLN A 613 -21.39 18.25 30.07
N SER A 614 -20.77 19.42 30.21
CA SER A 614 -19.31 19.59 30.08
C SER A 614 -18.81 20.81 30.86
N GLU A 615 -17.62 20.73 31.46
CA GLU A 615 -16.98 21.86 32.15
C GLU A 615 -16.51 22.99 31.20
N TYR A 616 -16.57 22.76 29.89
CA TYR A 616 -16.20 23.72 28.86
C TYR A 616 -17.38 24.55 28.36
N MET A 617 -17.12 25.83 28.11
CA MET A 617 -18.05 26.70 27.37
C MET A 617 -18.27 26.18 25.95
N THR A 618 -19.51 26.20 25.50
CA THR A 618 -19.88 25.81 24.13
C THR A 618 -20.29 27.04 23.34
N LYS A 619 -19.73 27.20 22.14
CA LYS A 619 -20.16 28.22 21.20
C LYS A 619 -21.54 27.86 20.65
N GLY A 620 -22.53 28.66 21.02
CA GLY A 620 -23.92 28.56 20.60
C GLY A 620 -24.27 29.59 19.55
N ILE A 621 -25.35 29.32 18.85
CA ILE A 621 -26.05 30.27 18.00
C ILE A 621 -27.53 30.26 18.34
N SER A 622 -28.11 31.44 18.44
CA SER A 622 -29.54 31.66 18.63
C SER A 622 -30.04 32.62 17.54
N ILE A 623 -31.34 32.60 17.26
CA ILE A 623 -31.96 33.50 16.27
C ILE A 623 -32.86 34.51 16.98
N ASN A 624 -32.91 35.73 16.44
CA ASN A 624 -33.82 36.77 16.90
C ASN A 624 -35.18 36.61 16.20
N MET A 625 -36.18 36.11 16.93
CA MET A 625 -37.54 35.87 16.41
C MET A 625 -38.29 37.15 15.98
N ARG A 626 -37.77 38.34 16.34
CA ARG A 626 -38.33 39.64 15.92
C ARG A 626 -37.66 40.19 14.65
N ASN A 627 -36.63 39.53 14.15
CA ASN A 627 -35.93 39.97 12.94
C ASN A 627 -36.75 39.64 11.69
N ALA A 628 -36.87 40.58 10.76
CA ALA A 628 -37.68 40.43 9.55
C ALA A 628 -37.20 39.29 8.63
N ILE A 629 -35.89 39.01 8.57
CA ILE A 629 -35.33 37.91 7.76
C ILE A 629 -35.78 36.57 8.34
N VAL A 630 -35.67 36.41 9.67
CA VAL A 630 -36.06 35.21 10.39
C VAL A 630 -37.56 34.98 10.25
N GLN A 631 -38.39 36.00 10.51
CA GLN A 631 -39.85 35.90 10.39
C GLN A 631 -40.28 35.47 9.00
N LYS A 632 -39.72 36.09 7.95
CA LYS A 632 -40.05 35.74 6.57
C LYS A 632 -39.71 34.28 6.23
N ILE A 633 -38.57 33.77 6.70
CA ILE A 633 -38.16 32.38 6.47
C ILE A 633 -39.11 31.41 7.20
N LEU A 634 -39.46 31.71 8.45
CA LEU A 634 -40.36 30.86 9.24
C LEU A 634 -41.80 30.92 8.72
N GLU A 635 -42.28 32.06 8.24
CA GLU A 635 -43.58 32.18 7.57
C GLU A 635 -43.64 31.33 6.29
N GLN A 636 -42.56 31.30 5.50
CA GLN A 636 -42.45 30.43 4.32
C GLN A 636 -42.44 28.96 4.73
N ARG A 637 -41.71 28.60 5.79
CA ARG A 637 -41.72 27.24 6.33
C ARG A 637 -43.11 26.81 6.75
N ASP A 638 -43.80 27.66 7.51
CA ASP A 638 -45.13 27.38 8.05
C ASP A 638 -46.16 27.22 6.93
N ALA A 639 -46.14 28.11 5.93
CA ALA A 639 -46.98 28.00 4.74
C ALA A 639 -46.70 26.70 3.96
N PHE A 640 -45.43 26.30 3.83
CA PHE A 640 -45.08 25.03 3.17
C PHE A 640 -45.64 23.83 3.94
N ILE A 641 -45.50 23.82 5.27
CA ILE A 641 -46.06 22.76 6.13
C ILE A 641 -47.59 22.71 6.04
N CYS A 642 -48.28 23.86 5.98
CA CYS A 642 -49.73 23.88 5.76
C CYS A 642 -50.15 23.23 4.43
N ILE A 643 -49.37 23.41 3.36
CA ILE A 643 -49.62 22.73 2.09
C ILE A 643 -49.45 21.20 2.25
N LEU A 644 -48.39 20.76 2.93
CA LEU A 644 -48.15 19.34 3.19
C LEU A 644 -49.28 18.71 4.03
N LEU A 645 -49.79 19.42 5.04
CA LEU A 645 -50.94 19.01 5.85
C LEU A 645 -52.21 18.93 5.01
N SER A 646 -52.49 19.91 4.17
CA SER A 646 -53.65 19.91 3.26
C SER A 646 -53.61 18.72 2.28
N LEU A 647 -52.45 18.38 1.74
CA LEU A 647 -52.27 17.19 0.90
C LEU A 647 -52.52 15.90 1.70
N TYR A 648 -51.96 15.81 2.91
CA TYR A 648 -52.14 14.68 3.81
C TYR A 648 -53.61 14.46 4.19
N ASP A 649 -54.32 15.51 4.62
CA ASP A 649 -55.72 15.44 5.06
C ASP A 649 -56.68 15.09 3.91
N ARG A 650 -56.32 15.43 2.67
CA ARG A 650 -57.06 15.04 1.46
C ARG A 650 -56.69 13.66 0.93
N ASN A 651 -55.85 12.91 1.65
CA ASN A 651 -55.28 11.62 1.21
C ASN A 651 -54.58 11.70 -0.16
N MET A 652 -53.96 12.84 -0.47
CA MET A 652 -53.17 13.03 -1.69
C MET A 652 -51.70 12.69 -1.44
N LEU A 653 -51.04 12.14 -2.47
CA LEU A 653 -49.60 11.86 -2.39
C LEU A 653 -48.80 13.16 -2.26
N ILE A 654 -47.88 13.19 -1.29
CA ILE A 654 -46.93 14.29 -1.13
C ILE A 654 -45.79 14.08 -2.12
N SER A 655 -45.75 14.94 -3.13
CA SER A 655 -44.71 15.02 -4.14
C SER A 655 -44.59 16.46 -4.62
N GLU A 656 -43.54 16.79 -5.37
CA GLU A 656 -43.39 18.12 -5.97
C GLU A 656 -44.62 18.49 -6.83
N GLN A 657 -45.13 17.55 -7.62
CA GLN A 657 -46.32 17.77 -8.42
C GLN A 657 -47.56 18.00 -7.55
N GLY A 658 -47.69 17.28 -6.43
CA GLY A 658 -48.75 17.48 -5.46
C GLY A 658 -48.74 18.90 -4.88
N VAL A 659 -47.57 19.38 -4.48
CA VAL A 659 -47.40 20.75 -3.95
C VAL A 659 -47.71 21.80 -5.02
N ARG A 660 -47.20 21.65 -6.25
CA ARG A 660 -47.51 22.58 -7.36
C ARG A 660 -49.00 22.66 -7.69
N ASN A 661 -49.72 21.55 -7.56
CA ASN A 661 -51.16 21.51 -7.80
C ASN A 661 -51.97 22.13 -6.64
N ALA A 662 -51.51 21.94 -5.40
CA ALA A 662 -52.16 22.50 -4.22
C ALA A 662 -51.96 24.02 -4.10
N ASP A 663 -50.82 24.53 -4.54
CA ASP A 663 -50.52 25.97 -4.60
C ASP A 663 -49.84 26.34 -5.93
N SER A 664 -50.68 26.63 -6.92
CA SER A 664 -50.24 26.97 -8.27
C SER A 664 -49.82 28.44 -8.44
N ARG A 665 -50.04 29.29 -7.43
CA ARG A 665 -49.77 30.73 -7.49
C ARG A 665 -48.40 31.10 -6.92
N SER A 666 -47.87 30.31 -6.00
CA SER A 666 -46.58 30.57 -5.36
C SER A 666 -45.42 29.90 -6.10
N ASN A 667 -44.32 30.63 -6.28
CA ASN A 667 -43.10 30.10 -6.90
C ASN A 667 -42.17 29.50 -5.84
N TRP A 668 -42.43 28.25 -5.45
CA TRP A 668 -41.63 27.54 -4.45
C TRP A 668 -40.31 27.00 -5.04
N HIS A 669 -39.21 27.17 -4.30
CA HIS A 669 -37.98 26.41 -4.51
C HIS A 669 -38.14 25.00 -3.92
N LEU A 670 -38.82 24.11 -4.64
CA LEU A 670 -39.22 22.80 -4.14
C LEU A 670 -38.03 21.96 -3.69
N ASP A 671 -36.94 21.89 -4.47
CA ASP A 671 -35.73 21.14 -4.12
C ASP A 671 -35.16 21.56 -2.76
N LEU A 672 -35.18 22.86 -2.46
CA LEU A 672 -34.71 23.39 -1.18
C LEU A 672 -35.65 22.97 -0.04
N TRP A 673 -36.95 23.21 -0.21
CA TRP A 673 -37.92 22.98 0.87
C TRP A 673 -38.15 21.51 1.17
N PHE A 674 -38.25 20.63 0.15
CA PHE A 674 -38.28 19.19 0.37
C PHE A 674 -37.01 18.71 1.10
N SER A 675 -35.84 19.16 0.65
CA SER A 675 -34.58 18.81 1.29
C SER A 675 -34.49 19.30 2.74
N ILE A 676 -34.99 20.49 3.06
CA ILE A 676 -35.07 20.99 4.45
C ILE A 676 -36.01 20.11 5.27
N MET A 677 -37.20 19.80 4.76
CA MET A 677 -38.18 19.00 5.48
C MET A 677 -37.67 17.57 5.75
N GLU A 678 -36.91 16.98 4.83
CA GLU A 678 -36.24 15.70 5.07
C GLU A 678 -35.14 15.82 6.11
N THR A 679 -34.28 16.84 6.01
CA THR A 679 -33.17 17.08 6.96
C THR A 679 -33.69 17.26 8.39
N GLU A 680 -34.81 17.95 8.54
CA GLU A 680 -35.46 18.20 9.83
C GLU A 680 -36.46 17.11 10.23
N ASN A 681 -36.50 15.96 9.52
CA ASN A 681 -37.40 14.82 9.79
C ASN A 681 -38.90 15.17 9.80
N VAL A 682 -39.30 16.21 9.10
CA VAL A 682 -40.71 16.53 8.81
C VAL A 682 -41.25 15.60 7.72
N LEU A 683 -40.44 15.28 6.71
CA LEU A 683 -40.75 14.35 5.63
C LEU A 683 -39.81 13.15 5.65
N ASN A 684 -40.33 11.98 5.29
CA ASN A 684 -39.55 10.78 5.03
C ASN A 684 -39.86 10.24 3.63
N ALA A 685 -38.84 9.99 2.82
CA ALA A 685 -38.99 9.39 1.49
C ALA A 685 -39.64 8.00 1.58
N LEU A 686 -40.56 7.70 0.65
CA LEU A 686 -41.23 6.40 0.59
C LEU A 686 -40.30 5.32 -0.02
N PRO A 687 -40.11 4.17 0.65
CA PRO A 687 -39.27 3.10 0.11
C PRO A 687 -39.71 2.65 -1.28
N GLY A 688 -38.78 2.67 -2.24
CA GLY A 688 -39.03 2.25 -3.62
C GLY A 688 -39.82 3.22 -4.49
N ARG A 689 -40.10 4.45 -4.02
CA ARG A 689 -40.82 5.48 -4.79
C ARG A 689 -40.10 6.82 -4.74
N SER A 690 -39.19 7.03 -5.70
CA SER A 690 -38.44 8.29 -5.84
C SER A 690 -39.39 9.50 -6.00
N GLY A 691 -39.11 10.58 -5.27
CA GLY A 691 -39.89 11.83 -5.32
C GLY A 691 -41.25 11.80 -4.60
N GLN A 692 -41.52 10.77 -3.80
CA GLN A 692 -42.74 10.68 -2.97
C GLN A 692 -42.39 10.58 -1.49
N TYR A 693 -43.15 11.29 -0.66
CA TYR A 693 -42.84 11.45 0.76
C TYR A 693 -44.04 11.12 1.65
N SER A 694 -43.73 10.74 2.88
CA SER A 694 -44.66 10.64 3.99
C SER A 694 -44.43 11.79 4.97
N LEU A 695 -45.52 12.41 5.44
CA LEU A 695 -45.48 13.47 6.45
C LEU A 695 -45.42 12.86 7.84
N PHE A 696 -44.43 13.25 8.65
CA PHE A 696 -44.36 12.83 10.03
C PHE A 696 -45.33 13.65 10.88
N ARG A 697 -46.59 13.20 10.98
CA ARG A 697 -47.68 14.00 11.56
C ARG A 697 -47.47 14.39 13.02
N THR A 698 -46.75 13.56 13.78
CA THR A 698 -46.44 13.81 15.21
C THR A 698 -45.18 14.63 15.42
N HIS A 699 -44.54 15.12 14.35
CA HIS A 699 -43.37 15.99 14.44
C HIS A 699 -43.72 17.32 15.14
N HIS A 700 -42.81 17.83 15.98
CA HIS A 700 -43.06 19.00 16.84
C HIS A 700 -43.59 20.22 16.08
N SER A 701 -42.88 20.63 15.02
CA SER A 701 -43.24 21.82 14.24
C SER A 701 -44.52 21.61 13.44
N VAL A 702 -44.76 20.38 12.97
CA VAL A 702 -46.02 20.04 12.29
C VAL A 702 -47.21 20.16 13.24
N ASN A 703 -47.05 19.73 14.50
CA ASN A 703 -48.09 19.90 15.52
C ASN A 703 -48.36 21.38 15.83
N LEU A 704 -47.31 22.18 16.05
CA LEU A 704 -47.45 23.61 16.33
C LEU A 704 -48.14 24.38 15.20
N ILE A 705 -47.85 24.00 13.96
CA ILE A 705 -48.36 24.68 12.76
C ILE A 705 -49.76 24.18 12.40
N ALA A 706 -50.09 22.91 12.65
CA ALA A 706 -51.40 22.35 12.34
C ALA A 706 -52.56 23.07 13.03
N GLU A 707 -52.34 23.66 14.21
CA GLU A 707 -53.35 24.48 14.91
C GLU A 707 -53.59 25.84 14.22
N ARG A 708 -52.75 26.23 13.25
CA ARG A 708 -52.72 27.55 12.60
C ARG A 708 -53.08 27.55 11.11
N CYS A 709 -53.26 26.39 10.45
CA CYS A 709 -53.34 26.23 8.99
C CYS A 709 -54.74 26.38 8.33
#